data_AF-A0A849C6F0-F1
#
_entry.id   AF-A0A849C6F0-F1
#
_cell.length_a   1.000
_cell.length_b   1.000
_cell.length_c   1.000
_cell.angle_alpha   90.00
_cell.angle_beta   90.00
_cell.angle_gamma   90.00
#
_symmetry.space_group_name_H-M   'P 1'
#
loop_
_entity.id
_entity.type
_entity.pdbx_description
1 polymer ?
#
loop_
_entity_poly.entity_id
_entity_poly.type
_entity_poly.pdbx_seq_one_letter_code
_entity_poly.pdbx_strand_id
1 'polypeptide(L)'
;MRILVTGVTEPSGRAVARMLLAAGHEVVGLDRQRHRYVDPRAEAIVGDLSDPKVCARAVDKADTVLHLAGHSVAAIARAAESAGARLVIPVVAGSDSTVERIVTGSGADALIVRIPVVAGRRVDRGSWRALESLAGTRRAEGLQVLHYDDLERFLVLAAVSQRTGVVGLAAPGTVSGDDVRTILKDAGVKYSAWLSRSTAGRTLVDTSAARDEWHFRYGWTARETVTDTARGLHGRKADGSGFRTRRGAIPLPSHVVPQSAPTSDGHRLVSGAPEGFEGEFDDKIDERIPVHTATNTSEALPGPLTPLTIDLQAGAIRLGNEAMGAMIALEGIALEHWVSRVTSVLGHHMYINPSIGVFTAENMPGWDEESIRKDVYGAIGDLELHPLGRPPMAGGRLGTLRATGRVAATALAYGRTAEHINAASHAEALTREQISELTDEQLHARALLWRDRLNQGWQAASIGVMMTGAATAIHKGEVKINLERLESARPMLAVERLAALCRKDAGLHEVARSGDVAAAREKSPEFAKALDAELATMGHRGPGECELINPTFGDRPELLVTAAGRAAEMPAPHRESVAEPTSRTAKMAVGATVNRERARDAVVRVTNCLRLATQERAARLVKVGKLTEIEDSAFLTLDEILWAPANLKERVARRRAERIRLKGIRMPDLVNGRWEPEEISGAIAVGDTLTGLGVSPGVVEGTVKRVLTLDDDIEPGDILVAAVTDTGHTAMFSYAGAVVTDIGGAASHAAIVAREFGVPCVVDTKTASTGLSDGQRVRVDGAAGTVTLLTDAE
;
A
#
# COMPACT_ATOMS: atom_id res chain seq x y z
N MET A 1 4.04 -14.56 -26.79
CA MET A 1 4.38 -15.94 -26.40
C MET A 1 3.34 -16.43 -25.43
N ARG A 2 3.00 -17.71 -25.53
CA ARG A 2 2.20 -18.47 -24.56
C ARG A 2 3.14 -19.26 -23.67
N ILE A 3 3.12 -19.00 -22.37
CA ILE A 3 4.10 -19.53 -21.42
C ILE A 3 3.38 -20.35 -20.35
N LEU A 4 3.76 -21.62 -20.22
CA LEU A 4 3.27 -22.50 -19.16
C LEU A 4 4.14 -22.32 -17.91
N VAL A 5 3.52 -22.02 -16.77
CA VAL A 5 4.16 -21.99 -15.44
C VAL A 5 3.60 -23.13 -14.60
N THR A 6 4.42 -24.14 -14.31
CA THR A 6 4.02 -25.20 -13.37
C THR A 6 4.31 -24.81 -11.93
N GLY A 7 3.54 -25.30 -10.96
CA GLY A 7 3.67 -24.85 -9.57
C GLY A 7 3.17 -23.41 -9.44
N VAL A 8 2.19 -23.02 -10.27
CA VAL A 8 1.68 -21.64 -10.33
C VAL A 8 1.05 -21.22 -8.99
N THR A 9 0.67 -22.18 -8.14
CA THR A 9 0.15 -21.87 -6.80
C THR A 9 1.22 -21.58 -5.77
N GLU A 10 2.49 -21.90 -6.04
CA GLU A 10 3.61 -21.57 -5.16
C GLU A 10 3.95 -20.07 -5.24
N PRO A 11 4.55 -19.47 -4.20
CA PRO A 11 4.86 -18.03 -4.17
C PRO A 11 5.64 -17.54 -5.41
N SER A 12 6.67 -18.27 -5.83
CA SER A 12 7.44 -17.91 -7.04
C SER A 12 6.66 -18.12 -8.33
N GLY A 13 5.82 -19.16 -8.40
CA GLY A 13 4.92 -19.39 -9.52
C GLY A 13 3.96 -18.22 -9.72
N ARG A 14 3.31 -17.76 -8.65
CA ARG A 14 2.41 -16.59 -8.69
C ARG A 14 3.15 -15.31 -9.07
N ALA A 15 4.34 -15.08 -8.50
CA ALA A 15 5.14 -13.90 -8.79
C ALA A 15 5.56 -13.84 -10.26
N VAL A 16 6.11 -14.94 -10.79
CA VAL A 16 6.56 -15.01 -12.19
C VAL A 16 5.38 -14.95 -13.16
N ALA A 17 4.27 -15.63 -12.89
CA ALA A 17 3.06 -15.53 -13.72
C ALA A 17 2.56 -14.08 -13.84
N ARG A 18 2.48 -13.36 -12.72
CA ARG A 18 2.08 -11.95 -12.68
C ARG A 18 3.05 -11.06 -13.48
N MET A 19 4.35 -11.28 -13.35
CA MET A 19 5.37 -10.53 -14.09
C MET A 19 5.33 -10.81 -15.60
N LEU A 20 5.09 -12.05 -16.01
CA LEU A 20 4.94 -12.41 -17.43
C LEU A 20 3.68 -11.79 -18.06
N LEU A 21 2.57 -11.77 -17.31
CA LEU A 21 1.34 -11.07 -17.73
C LEU A 21 1.60 -9.57 -17.90
N ALA A 22 2.30 -8.94 -16.94
CA ALA A 22 2.67 -7.53 -17.02
C ALA A 22 3.62 -7.21 -18.18
N ALA A 23 4.52 -8.14 -18.53
CA ALA A 23 5.39 -8.06 -19.70
C ALA A 23 4.63 -8.27 -21.04
N GLY A 24 3.33 -8.58 -21.00
CA GLY A 24 2.46 -8.70 -22.18
C GLY A 24 2.41 -10.11 -22.78
N HIS A 25 2.69 -11.15 -21.99
CA HIS A 25 2.60 -12.54 -22.43
C HIS A 25 1.31 -13.21 -21.98
N GLU A 26 0.92 -14.26 -22.71
CA GLU A 26 -0.16 -15.15 -22.28
C GLU A 26 0.42 -16.19 -21.32
N VAL A 27 -0.23 -16.39 -20.18
CA VAL A 27 0.26 -17.30 -19.14
C VAL A 27 -0.77 -18.37 -18.86
N VAL A 28 -0.31 -19.63 -18.94
CA VAL A 28 -1.05 -20.81 -18.48
C VAL A 28 -0.37 -21.29 -17.21
N GLY A 29 -1.14 -21.50 -16.15
CA GLY A 29 -0.70 -22.04 -14.88
C GLY A 29 -1.13 -23.49 -14.73
N LEU A 30 -0.23 -24.36 -14.26
CA LEU A 30 -0.54 -25.76 -13.95
C LEU A 30 -0.19 -26.09 -12.50
N ASP A 31 -1.16 -26.64 -11.77
CA ASP A 31 -0.95 -27.16 -10.42
C ASP A 31 -2.02 -28.19 -10.02
N ARG A 32 -1.80 -28.90 -8.91
CA ARG A 32 -2.73 -29.92 -8.39
C ARG A 32 -4.04 -29.33 -7.86
N GLN A 33 -4.02 -28.07 -7.46
CA GLN A 33 -5.14 -27.36 -6.85
C GLN A 33 -5.22 -25.93 -7.36
N ARG A 34 -6.39 -25.29 -7.24
CA ARG A 34 -6.50 -23.85 -7.46
C ARG A 34 -6.03 -23.10 -6.22
N HIS A 35 -5.47 -21.93 -6.43
CA HIS A 35 -5.13 -21.00 -5.36
C HIS A 35 -5.72 -19.62 -5.68
N ARG A 36 -6.43 -19.03 -4.73
CA ARG A 36 -7.19 -17.78 -4.89
C ARG A 36 -6.33 -16.60 -5.36
N TYR A 37 -5.04 -16.60 -5.00
CA TYR A 37 -4.10 -15.53 -5.36
C TYR A 37 -3.33 -15.75 -6.67
N VAL A 38 -3.64 -16.79 -7.44
CA VAL A 38 -3.19 -16.84 -8.84
C VAL A 38 -3.86 -15.69 -9.59
N ASP A 39 -3.09 -14.94 -10.38
CA ASP A 39 -3.61 -13.81 -11.15
C ASP A 39 -4.78 -14.27 -12.04
N PRO A 40 -5.98 -13.69 -11.93
CA PRO A 40 -7.15 -14.11 -12.69
C PRO A 40 -7.00 -14.03 -14.22
N ARG A 41 -6.01 -13.29 -14.72
CA ARG A 41 -5.69 -13.21 -16.16
C ARG A 41 -4.91 -14.43 -16.66
N ALA A 42 -4.32 -15.23 -15.77
CA ALA A 42 -3.68 -16.48 -16.13
C ALA A 42 -4.72 -17.60 -16.27
N GLU A 43 -4.64 -18.38 -17.34
CA GLU A 43 -5.43 -19.60 -17.50
C GLU A 43 -4.96 -20.62 -16.45
N ALA A 44 -5.85 -21.16 -15.60
CA ALA A 44 -5.46 -22.11 -14.56
C ALA A 44 -5.96 -23.53 -14.86
N ILE A 45 -5.02 -24.42 -15.19
CA ILE A 45 -5.24 -25.87 -15.35
C ILE A 45 -4.99 -26.57 -14.03
N VAL A 46 -6.00 -27.31 -13.55
CA VAL A 46 -5.89 -28.13 -12.35
C VAL A 46 -5.66 -29.57 -12.76
N GLY A 47 -4.58 -30.19 -12.27
CA GLY A 47 -4.28 -31.59 -12.52
C GLY A 47 -2.95 -32.04 -11.93
N ASP A 48 -2.77 -33.35 -11.83
CA ASP A 48 -1.52 -33.93 -11.32
C ASP A 48 -0.45 -33.94 -12.42
N LEU A 49 0.71 -33.33 -12.15
CA LEU A 49 1.84 -33.28 -13.09
C LEU A 49 2.46 -34.66 -13.39
N SER A 50 2.13 -35.69 -12.62
CA SER A 50 2.51 -37.06 -12.93
C SER A 50 1.66 -37.68 -14.06
N ASP A 51 0.49 -37.12 -14.38
CA ASP A 51 -0.36 -37.59 -15.47
C ASP A 51 0.12 -37.02 -16.83
N PRO A 52 0.60 -37.86 -17.76
CA PRO A 52 1.07 -37.42 -19.07
C PRO A 52 -0.01 -36.69 -19.89
N LYS A 53 -1.30 -37.04 -19.72
CA LYS A 53 -2.39 -36.37 -20.44
C LYS A 53 -2.61 -34.95 -19.94
N VAL A 54 -2.46 -34.73 -18.63
CA VAL A 54 -2.54 -33.40 -18.03
C VAL A 54 -1.37 -32.55 -18.53
N CYS A 55 -0.15 -33.10 -18.52
CA CYS A 55 1.04 -32.41 -19.02
C CYS A 55 0.92 -32.08 -20.51
N ALA A 56 0.49 -33.02 -21.35
CA ALA A 56 0.28 -32.77 -22.78
C ALA A 56 -0.75 -31.67 -23.04
N ARG A 57 -1.89 -31.68 -22.31
CA ARG A 57 -2.89 -30.61 -22.41
C ARG A 57 -2.36 -29.26 -21.97
N ALA A 58 -1.55 -29.21 -20.91
CA ALA A 58 -1.04 -27.96 -20.37
C ALA A 58 0.05 -27.32 -21.24
N VAL A 59 0.86 -28.15 -21.90
CA VAL A 59 1.93 -27.69 -22.80
C VAL A 59 1.41 -27.36 -24.20
N ASP A 60 0.17 -27.72 -24.54
CA ASP A 60 -0.42 -27.44 -25.85
C ASP A 60 -0.25 -25.96 -26.26
N LYS A 61 0.43 -25.74 -27.40
CA LYS A 61 0.77 -24.42 -27.96
C LYS A 61 1.61 -23.51 -27.04
N ALA A 62 2.22 -24.04 -25.99
CA ALA A 62 3.16 -23.27 -25.18
C ALA A 62 4.48 -23.12 -25.96
N ASP A 63 4.98 -21.89 -26.06
CA ASP A 63 6.31 -21.63 -26.61
C ASP A 63 7.41 -22.04 -25.61
N THR A 64 7.14 -21.79 -24.32
CA THR A 64 8.06 -22.07 -23.22
C THR A 64 7.30 -22.68 -22.03
N VAL A 65 7.93 -23.67 -21.38
CA VAL A 65 7.53 -24.25 -20.10
C VAL A 65 8.51 -23.83 -19.01
N LEU A 66 8.04 -23.05 -18.05
CA LEU A 66 8.75 -22.72 -16.83
C LEU A 66 8.36 -23.70 -15.71
N HIS A 67 9.25 -24.64 -15.41
CA HIS A 67 8.96 -25.72 -14.48
C HIS A 67 9.38 -25.40 -13.04
N LEU A 68 8.47 -24.85 -12.22
CA LEU A 68 8.72 -24.48 -10.82
C LEU A 68 8.15 -25.43 -9.76
N ALA A 69 7.42 -26.49 -10.15
CA ALA A 69 6.82 -27.42 -9.19
C ALA A 69 7.87 -28.30 -8.46
N GLY A 70 9.09 -28.41 -8.97
CA GLY A 70 10.21 -29.13 -8.35
C GLY A 70 10.08 -30.66 -8.36
N HIS A 71 9.04 -31.22 -8.99
CA HIS A 71 8.78 -32.65 -9.10
C HIS A 71 8.19 -33.00 -10.47
N SER A 72 8.09 -34.28 -10.82
CA SER A 72 7.56 -34.75 -12.11
C SER A 72 8.35 -34.26 -13.34
N VAL A 73 9.64 -33.96 -13.17
CA VAL A 73 10.53 -33.41 -14.21
C VAL A 73 10.51 -34.25 -15.50
N ALA A 74 10.56 -35.57 -15.40
CA ALA A 74 10.58 -36.45 -16.58
C ALA A 74 9.27 -36.43 -17.39
N ALA A 75 8.13 -36.18 -16.73
CA ALA A 75 6.83 -36.11 -17.41
C ALA A 75 6.70 -34.78 -18.16
N ILE A 76 7.05 -33.67 -17.51
CA ILE A 76 6.96 -32.35 -18.12
C ILE A 76 8.00 -32.15 -19.22
N ALA A 77 9.22 -32.68 -19.07
CA ALA A 77 10.26 -32.59 -20.08
C ALA A 77 9.88 -33.32 -21.37
N ARG A 78 9.30 -34.53 -21.26
CA ARG A 78 8.77 -35.26 -22.42
C ARG A 78 7.59 -34.54 -23.09
N ALA A 79 6.69 -33.96 -22.28
CA ALA A 79 5.58 -33.18 -22.83
C ALA A 79 6.08 -31.92 -23.56
N ALA A 80 7.09 -31.24 -23.02
CA ALA A 80 7.76 -30.10 -23.65
C ALA A 80 8.42 -30.48 -24.98
N GLU A 81 9.23 -31.54 -24.99
CA GLU A 81 9.85 -32.09 -26.20
C GLU A 81 8.81 -32.43 -27.28
N SER A 82 7.77 -33.19 -26.91
CA SER A 82 6.72 -33.61 -27.85
C SER A 82 5.94 -32.44 -28.45
N ALA A 83 5.80 -31.34 -27.72
CA ALA A 83 5.12 -30.14 -28.17
C ALA A 83 6.06 -29.13 -28.87
N GLY A 84 7.38 -29.39 -28.90
CA GLY A 84 8.38 -28.42 -29.37
C GLY A 84 8.51 -27.19 -28.47
N ALA A 85 8.09 -27.28 -27.21
CA ALA A 85 8.17 -26.19 -26.24
C ALA A 85 9.53 -26.19 -25.53
N ARG A 86 10.13 -25.01 -25.35
CA ARG A 86 11.39 -24.89 -24.62
C ARG A 86 11.18 -25.05 -23.12
N LEU A 87 12.01 -25.83 -22.44
CA LEU A 87 11.94 -26.04 -20.99
C LEU A 87 12.92 -25.12 -20.25
N VAL A 88 12.45 -24.39 -19.23
CA VAL A 88 13.29 -23.63 -18.30
C VAL A 88 13.06 -24.18 -16.89
N ILE A 89 14.14 -24.58 -16.21
CA ILE A 89 14.05 -25.24 -14.90
C ILE A 89 15.16 -24.76 -13.95
N PRO A 90 14.81 -24.18 -12.78
CA PRO A 90 15.78 -23.91 -11.74
C PRO A 90 16.16 -25.18 -10.97
N VAL A 91 17.45 -25.37 -10.70
CA VAL A 91 18.02 -26.53 -10.00
C VAL A 91 19.01 -26.07 -8.95
N VAL A 92 18.84 -26.53 -7.70
CA VAL A 92 19.74 -26.18 -6.60
C VAL A 92 21.11 -26.86 -6.80
N ALA A 93 22.19 -26.09 -6.70
CA ALA A 93 23.55 -26.57 -6.85
C ALA A 93 23.89 -27.62 -5.77
N GLY A 94 24.48 -28.73 -6.21
CA GLY A 94 24.77 -29.87 -5.32
C GLY A 94 23.54 -30.68 -4.90
N SER A 95 22.32 -30.30 -5.32
CA SER A 95 21.20 -31.23 -5.33
C SER A 95 21.40 -32.24 -6.47
N ASP A 96 20.97 -33.47 -6.25
CA ASP A 96 21.33 -34.67 -7.00
C ASP A 96 21.41 -34.48 -8.54
N SER A 97 22.49 -34.95 -9.17
CA SER A 97 22.74 -34.92 -10.64
C SER A 97 21.61 -35.53 -11.50
N THR A 98 20.61 -36.14 -10.84
CA THR A 98 19.46 -36.81 -11.42
C THR A 98 18.55 -35.86 -12.20
N VAL A 99 18.25 -34.65 -11.71
CA VAL A 99 17.37 -33.71 -12.45
C VAL A 99 18.04 -33.26 -13.74
N GLU A 100 19.31 -32.85 -13.68
CA GLU A 100 20.07 -32.45 -14.87
C GLU A 100 20.16 -33.63 -15.87
N ARG A 101 20.42 -34.85 -15.40
CA ARG A 101 20.42 -36.06 -16.26
C ARG A 101 19.06 -36.35 -16.89
N ILE A 102 17.96 -36.18 -16.16
CA ILE A 102 16.59 -36.37 -16.69
C ILE A 102 16.31 -35.35 -17.80
N VAL A 103 16.63 -34.09 -17.57
CA VAL A 103 16.39 -33.01 -18.54
C VAL A 103 17.25 -33.23 -19.79
N THR A 104 18.56 -33.41 -19.63
CA THR A 104 19.48 -33.65 -20.75
C THR A 104 19.14 -34.94 -21.51
N GLY A 105 18.68 -35.98 -20.82
CA GLY A 105 18.26 -37.25 -21.42
C GLY A 105 16.87 -37.23 -22.07
N SER A 106 16.09 -36.16 -21.90
CA SER A 106 14.73 -36.07 -22.44
C SER A 106 14.67 -35.62 -23.90
N GLY A 107 15.75 -35.07 -24.46
CA GLY A 107 15.76 -34.47 -25.79
C GLY A 107 15.10 -33.09 -25.89
N ALA A 108 14.46 -32.60 -24.81
CA ALA A 108 13.86 -31.27 -24.79
C ALA A 108 14.91 -30.16 -24.93
N ASP A 109 14.60 -29.12 -25.70
CA ASP A 109 15.36 -27.87 -25.70
C ASP A 109 15.24 -27.22 -24.33
N ALA A 110 16.27 -27.33 -23.51
CA ALA A 110 16.20 -26.95 -22.10
C ALA A 110 17.26 -25.93 -21.70
N LEU A 111 16.87 -25.02 -20.81
CA LEU A 111 17.75 -24.18 -20.01
C LEU A 111 17.66 -24.59 -18.54
N ILE A 112 18.76 -25.09 -18.01
CA ILE A 112 18.93 -25.39 -16.59
C ILE A 112 19.51 -24.15 -15.90
N VAL A 113 18.77 -23.60 -14.95
CA VAL A 113 19.18 -22.45 -14.14
C VAL A 113 19.75 -22.97 -12.83
N ARG A 114 21.08 -23.09 -12.72
CA ARG A 114 21.74 -23.60 -11.53
C ARG A 114 21.84 -22.50 -10.47
N ILE A 115 21.32 -22.75 -9.28
CA ILE A 115 21.20 -21.74 -8.22
C ILE A 115 21.76 -22.24 -6.88
N PRO A 116 22.35 -21.38 -6.03
CA PRO A 116 22.71 -21.74 -4.67
C PRO A 116 21.45 -21.75 -3.80
N VAL A 117 21.62 -21.64 -2.48
CA VAL A 117 20.52 -21.38 -1.55
C VAL A 117 19.82 -20.06 -1.93
N VAL A 118 18.49 -20.09 -2.06
CA VAL A 118 17.68 -18.91 -2.37
C VAL A 118 17.10 -18.32 -1.09
N ALA A 119 17.39 -17.07 -0.80
CA ALA A 119 16.98 -16.43 0.46
C ALA A 119 16.42 -15.02 0.21
N GLY A 120 15.97 -14.37 1.28
CA GLY A 120 15.33 -13.05 1.23
C GLY A 120 14.16 -12.96 2.21
N ARG A 121 13.38 -11.89 2.13
CA ARG A 121 12.19 -11.67 2.97
C ARG A 121 11.17 -12.81 2.95
N ARG A 122 11.13 -13.58 1.86
CA ARG A 122 10.43 -14.87 1.82
C ARG A 122 11.31 -15.92 2.46
N VAL A 123 10.89 -16.36 3.64
CA VAL A 123 11.68 -17.30 4.43
C VAL A 123 11.04 -18.67 4.38
N ASP A 124 11.74 -19.62 3.75
CA ASP A 124 11.45 -21.04 3.83
C ASP A 124 12.43 -21.73 4.79
N ARG A 125 12.10 -22.94 5.24
CA ARG A 125 12.91 -23.68 6.21
C ARG A 125 14.23 -24.19 5.64
N GLY A 126 14.28 -24.50 4.35
CA GLY A 126 15.49 -24.98 3.70
C GLY A 126 16.57 -23.91 3.75
N SER A 127 16.22 -22.71 3.28
CA SER A 127 17.10 -21.56 3.26
C SER A 127 17.47 -21.05 4.65
N TRP A 128 16.50 -21.05 5.58
CA TRP A 128 16.82 -20.72 6.97
C TRP A 128 17.79 -21.71 7.61
N ARG A 129 17.62 -23.02 7.41
CA ARG A 129 18.54 -24.03 7.94
C ARG A 129 19.95 -23.88 7.41
N ALA A 130 20.10 -23.51 6.14
CA ALA A 130 21.42 -23.25 5.55
C ALA A 130 22.11 -22.06 6.26
N LEU A 131 21.38 -20.97 6.47
CA LEU A 131 21.92 -19.78 7.17
C LEU A 131 22.19 -20.05 8.66
N GLU A 132 21.30 -20.77 9.35
CA GLU A 132 21.48 -21.16 10.76
C GLU A 132 22.70 -22.08 10.93
N SER A 133 22.88 -23.04 10.02
CA SER A 133 24.04 -23.92 10.03
C SER A 133 25.33 -23.14 9.78
N LEU A 134 25.33 -22.20 8.83
CA LEU A 134 26.47 -21.33 8.56
C LEU A 134 26.85 -20.48 9.78
N ALA A 135 25.85 -19.91 10.47
CA ALA A 135 26.05 -19.12 11.69
C ALA A 135 26.71 -19.93 12.83
N GLY A 136 26.51 -21.25 12.86
CA GLY A 136 27.16 -22.18 13.79
C GLY A 136 28.62 -22.52 13.44
N THR A 137 29.11 -22.13 12.26
CA THR A 137 30.50 -22.36 11.85
C THR A 137 31.43 -21.20 12.26
N ARG A 138 32.68 -21.54 12.58
CA ARG A 138 33.77 -20.58 12.85
C ARG A 138 34.71 -20.39 11.65
N ARG A 139 34.40 -20.99 10.50
CA ARG A 139 35.23 -20.93 9.29
C ARG A 139 34.86 -19.72 8.45
N ALA A 140 35.86 -19.16 7.76
CA ALA A 140 35.74 -18.05 6.83
C ALA A 140 35.23 -18.44 5.42
N GLU A 141 34.84 -19.70 5.20
CA GLU A 141 34.33 -20.14 3.89
C GLU A 141 33.01 -19.42 3.59
N GLY A 142 33.02 -18.59 2.55
CA GLY A 142 31.86 -17.81 2.12
C GLY A 142 30.80 -18.65 1.43
N LEU A 143 29.55 -18.51 1.84
CA LEU A 143 28.38 -19.11 1.18
C LEU A 143 27.87 -18.16 0.09
N GLN A 144 27.65 -18.68 -1.12
CA GLN A 144 26.87 -17.99 -2.14
C GLN A 144 25.39 -18.13 -1.82
N VAL A 145 24.64 -17.05 -2.01
CA VAL A 145 23.18 -17.02 -1.87
C VAL A 145 22.60 -16.32 -3.10
N LEU A 146 21.32 -16.53 -3.37
CA LEU A 146 20.59 -15.82 -4.42
C LEU A 146 19.32 -15.22 -3.82
N HIS A 147 18.99 -13.98 -4.15
CA HIS A 147 17.73 -13.39 -3.70
C HIS A 147 16.56 -13.89 -4.56
N TYR A 148 15.39 -14.11 -3.94
CA TYR A 148 14.17 -14.52 -4.65
C TYR A 148 13.81 -13.56 -5.80
N ASP A 149 13.88 -12.24 -5.58
CA ASP A 149 13.57 -11.24 -6.61
C ASP A 149 14.47 -11.37 -7.85
N ASP A 150 15.78 -11.65 -7.66
CA ASP A 150 16.71 -11.82 -8.77
C ASP A 150 16.49 -13.15 -9.49
N LEU A 151 16.19 -14.22 -8.75
CA LEU A 151 15.81 -15.50 -9.36
C LEU A 151 14.58 -15.32 -10.25
N GLU A 152 13.52 -14.71 -9.73
CA GLU A 152 12.25 -14.58 -10.46
C GLU A 152 12.37 -13.63 -11.64
N ARG A 153 13.13 -12.54 -11.51
CA ARG A 153 13.44 -11.66 -12.64
C ARG A 153 14.23 -12.40 -13.72
N PHE A 154 15.21 -13.22 -13.35
CA PHE A 154 15.92 -14.04 -14.33
C PHE A 154 14.99 -15.05 -15.01
N LEU A 155 14.09 -15.70 -14.26
CA LEU A 155 13.16 -16.68 -14.83
C LEU A 155 12.22 -16.05 -15.87
N VAL A 156 11.76 -14.82 -15.65
CA VAL A 156 10.98 -14.08 -16.65
C VAL A 156 11.81 -13.77 -17.90
N LEU A 157 13.05 -13.28 -17.75
CA LEU A 157 13.97 -13.05 -18.88
C LEU A 157 14.31 -14.34 -19.63
N ALA A 158 14.50 -15.43 -18.89
CA ALA A 158 14.80 -16.73 -19.44
C ALA A 158 13.61 -17.32 -20.19
N ALA A 159 12.38 -17.09 -19.72
CA ALA A 159 11.18 -17.64 -20.35
C ALA A 159 10.95 -17.11 -21.77
N VAL A 160 11.41 -15.88 -22.05
CA VAL A 160 11.22 -15.20 -23.34
C VAL A 160 12.45 -15.28 -24.25
N SER A 161 13.55 -15.86 -23.78
CA SER A 161 14.76 -16.06 -24.59
C SER A 161 14.73 -17.40 -25.33
N GLN A 162 15.58 -17.54 -26.34
CA GLN A 162 15.76 -18.78 -27.11
C GLN A 162 16.99 -19.60 -26.65
N ARG A 163 17.61 -19.22 -25.53
CA ARG A 163 18.89 -19.79 -25.09
C ARG A 163 18.70 -21.11 -24.35
N THR A 164 19.51 -22.12 -24.65
CA THR A 164 19.50 -23.44 -23.99
C THR A 164 20.81 -23.67 -23.24
N GLY A 165 20.95 -24.82 -22.57
CA GLY A 165 22.16 -25.21 -21.84
C GLY A 165 22.04 -24.95 -20.34
N VAL A 166 23.14 -24.55 -19.71
CA VAL A 166 23.22 -24.33 -18.25
C VAL A 166 23.69 -22.91 -17.97
N VAL A 167 23.00 -22.22 -17.07
CA VAL A 167 23.39 -20.90 -16.57
C VAL A 167 23.37 -20.90 -15.05
N GLY A 168 24.45 -20.44 -14.42
CA GLY A 168 24.53 -20.33 -12.97
C GLY A 168 24.22 -18.91 -12.49
N LEU A 169 23.40 -18.80 -11.44
CA LEU A 169 23.06 -17.53 -10.80
C LEU A 169 23.51 -17.53 -9.35
N ALA A 170 24.17 -16.46 -8.90
CA ALA A 170 24.46 -16.21 -7.49
C ALA A 170 24.58 -14.71 -7.28
N ALA A 171 24.05 -14.20 -6.16
CA ALA A 171 24.18 -12.79 -5.80
C ALA A 171 25.66 -12.40 -5.68
N PRO A 172 26.06 -11.16 -6.04
CA PRO A 172 27.43 -10.71 -5.92
C PRO A 172 27.96 -10.82 -4.49
N GLY A 173 29.15 -11.44 -4.36
CA GLY A 173 29.82 -11.68 -3.08
C GLY A 173 29.43 -13.00 -2.40
N THR A 174 29.90 -13.17 -1.17
CA THR A 174 29.59 -14.33 -0.33
C THR A 174 29.35 -13.88 1.11
N VAL A 175 28.64 -14.69 1.90
CA VAL A 175 28.41 -14.43 3.33
C VAL A 175 29.12 -15.45 4.19
N SER A 176 29.77 -15.00 5.26
CA SER A 176 30.40 -15.86 6.26
C SER A 176 29.43 -16.17 7.41
N GLY A 177 29.79 -17.13 8.28
CA GLY A 177 29.06 -17.35 9.52
C GLY A 177 29.02 -16.10 10.41
N ASP A 178 30.11 -15.34 10.48
CA ASP A 178 30.25 -14.10 11.26
C ASP A 178 29.32 -13.00 10.74
N ASP A 179 29.16 -12.90 9.41
CA ASP A 179 28.21 -11.97 8.78
C ASP A 179 26.78 -12.32 9.19
N VAL A 180 26.39 -13.59 9.09
CA VAL A 180 25.05 -14.04 9.47
C VAL A 180 24.79 -13.74 10.95
N ARG A 181 25.73 -14.04 11.84
CA ARG A 181 25.58 -13.75 13.28
C ARG A 181 25.40 -12.26 13.56
N THR A 182 26.21 -11.42 12.92
CA THR A 182 26.15 -9.96 13.07
C THR A 182 24.80 -9.43 12.58
N ILE A 183 24.39 -9.81 11.37
CA ILE A 183 23.12 -9.37 10.77
C ILE A 183 21.92 -9.80 11.62
N LEU A 184 21.88 -11.06 12.08
CA LEU A 184 20.77 -11.55 12.90
C LEU A 184 20.73 -10.88 14.27
N LYS A 185 21.90 -10.62 14.88
CA LYS A 185 22.01 -9.89 16.15
C LYS A 185 21.50 -8.46 16.01
N ASP A 186 21.94 -7.74 14.98
CA ASP A 186 21.55 -6.35 14.73
C ASP A 186 20.05 -6.24 14.43
N ALA A 187 19.48 -7.25 13.75
CA ALA A 187 18.05 -7.36 13.50
C ALA A 187 17.22 -7.88 14.70
N GLY A 188 17.85 -8.24 15.82
CA GLY A 188 17.18 -8.80 17.00
C GLY A 188 16.56 -10.19 16.76
N VAL A 189 17.01 -10.92 15.75
CA VAL A 189 16.52 -12.25 15.39
C VAL A 189 17.23 -13.30 16.23
N LYS A 190 16.45 -14.07 17.01
CA LYS A 190 16.97 -15.20 17.80
C LYS A 190 17.12 -16.44 16.91
N TYR A 191 18.24 -17.13 17.02
CA TYR A 191 18.54 -18.39 16.31
C TYR A 191 19.29 -19.36 17.23
N SER A 192 19.28 -20.66 16.89
CA SER A 192 19.92 -21.72 17.69
C SER A 192 21.16 -22.27 16.99
N ALA A 193 22.33 -21.73 17.34
CA ALA A 193 23.62 -22.12 16.73
C ALA A 193 24.06 -23.58 16.97
N TRP A 194 23.29 -24.38 17.73
CA TRP A 194 23.67 -25.74 18.15
C TRP A 194 23.09 -26.85 17.24
N LEU A 195 22.12 -26.53 16.38
CA LEU A 195 21.37 -27.53 15.61
C LEU A 195 21.83 -27.53 14.14
N SER A 196 22.71 -28.49 13.82
CA SER A 196 23.14 -28.93 12.47
C SER A 196 24.44 -28.33 11.91
N ARG A 197 25.39 -29.23 11.59
CA ARG A 197 26.61 -28.98 10.81
C ARG A 197 26.45 -29.50 9.38
N SER A 198 25.36 -29.15 8.71
CA SER A 198 25.14 -29.61 7.33
C SER A 198 26.09 -28.88 6.38
N THR A 199 26.70 -29.63 5.46
CA THR A 199 27.53 -29.10 4.36
C THR A 199 26.73 -28.87 3.07
N ALA A 200 25.42 -29.16 3.07
CA ALA A 200 24.55 -29.00 1.89
C ALA A 200 24.47 -27.52 1.45
N GLY A 201 24.60 -27.27 0.15
CA GLY A 201 24.54 -25.93 -0.44
C GLY A 201 25.87 -25.17 -0.53
N ARG A 202 27.01 -25.82 -0.25
CA ARG A 202 28.35 -25.23 -0.36
C ARG A 202 28.98 -25.32 -1.77
N THR A 203 28.29 -25.93 -2.72
CA THR A 203 28.78 -26.02 -4.09
C THR A 203 28.75 -24.64 -4.73
N LEU A 204 29.93 -24.15 -5.13
CA LEU A 204 30.04 -22.87 -5.83
C LEU A 204 29.37 -22.96 -7.20
N VAL A 205 28.56 -21.96 -7.50
CA VAL A 205 27.90 -21.76 -8.78
C VAL A 205 28.76 -20.84 -9.63
N ASP A 206 29.12 -21.31 -10.83
CA ASP A 206 29.76 -20.47 -11.84
C ASP A 206 28.73 -19.52 -12.46
N THR A 207 29.00 -18.22 -12.35
CA THR A 207 28.12 -17.14 -12.82
C THR A 207 28.64 -16.46 -14.09
N SER A 208 29.70 -16.99 -14.70
CA SER A 208 30.31 -16.46 -15.93
C SER A 208 29.27 -16.24 -17.03
N ALA A 209 28.49 -17.27 -17.39
CA ALA A 209 27.45 -17.17 -18.41
C ALA A 209 26.39 -16.10 -18.08
N ALA A 210 25.95 -16.00 -16.83
CA ALA A 210 24.97 -14.99 -16.42
C ALA A 210 25.50 -13.56 -16.63
N ARG A 211 26.79 -13.31 -16.39
CA ARG A 211 27.44 -12.02 -16.59
C ARG A 211 27.79 -11.75 -18.05
N ASP A 212 28.47 -12.70 -18.68
CA ASP A 212 29.17 -12.48 -19.95
C ASP A 212 28.25 -12.70 -21.16
N GLU A 213 27.31 -13.65 -21.05
CA GLU A 213 26.37 -13.94 -22.14
C GLU A 213 25.02 -13.27 -21.91
N TRP A 214 24.47 -13.36 -20.69
CA TRP A 214 23.15 -12.82 -20.35
C TRP A 214 23.16 -11.36 -19.94
N HIS A 215 24.35 -10.81 -19.63
CA HIS A 215 24.49 -9.46 -19.09
C HIS A 215 23.56 -9.20 -17.90
N PHE A 216 23.30 -10.26 -17.13
CA PHE A 216 22.39 -10.22 -16.00
C PHE A 216 23.10 -9.58 -14.81
N ARG A 217 22.62 -8.40 -14.43
CA ARG A 217 23.00 -7.72 -13.18
C ARG A 217 22.01 -8.09 -12.09
N TYR A 218 22.39 -7.89 -10.83
CA TYR A 218 21.61 -8.29 -9.65
C TYR A 218 21.12 -7.05 -8.89
N GLY A 219 19.91 -7.13 -8.33
CA GLY A 219 19.37 -6.10 -7.45
C GLY A 219 19.83 -6.23 -6.00
N TRP A 220 20.35 -7.40 -5.63
CA TRP A 220 20.81 -7.72 -4.28
C TRP A 220 22.22 -8.30 -4.28
N THR A 221 23.05 -7.86 -3.34
CA THR A 221 24.29 -8.54 -2.97
C THR A 221 24.01 -9.72 -2.03
N ALA A 222 25.00 -10.60 -1.86
CA ALA A 222 24.90 -11.72 -0.93
C ALA A 222 24.63 -11.25 0.52
N ARG A 223 25.31 -10.18 0.96
CA ARG A 223 25.11 -9.60 2.29
C ARG A 223 23.70 -9.04 2.46
N GLU A 224 23.23 -8.23 1.50
CA GLU A 224 21.89 -7.66 1.57
C GLU A 224 20.80 -8.74 1.51
N THR A 225 21.03 -9.84 0.79
CA THR A 225 20.11 -10.99 0.76
C THR A 225 19.89 -11.59 2.17
N VAL A 226 20.95 -11.71 2.96
CA VAL A 226 20.85 -12.19 4.36
C VAL A 226 20.22 -11.13 5.25
N THR A 227 20.57 -9.85 5.07
CA THR A 227 19.90 -8.73 5.76
C THR A 227 18.40 -8.74 5.50
N ASP A 228 17.99 -9.03 4.26
CA ASP A 228 16.60 -9.08 3.87
C ASP A 228 15.87 -10.31 4.42
N THR A 229 16.58 -11.43 4.54
CA THR A 229 16.07 -12.60 5.27
C THR A 229 15.75 -12.26 6.72
N ALA A 230 16.59 -11.45 7.38
CA ALA A 230 16.32 -10.99 8.74
C ALA A 230 15.05 -10.12 8.82
N ARG A 231 14.77 -9.29 7.80
CA ARG A 231 13.48 -8.56 7.69
C ARG A 231 12.31 -9.53 7.64
N GLY A 232 12.42 -10.58 6.81
CA GLY A 232 11.40 -11.62 6.67
C GLY A 232 11.14 -12.40 7.97
N LEU A 233 12.15 -12.58 8.82
CA LEU A 233 12.02 -13.29 10.10
C LEU A 233 11.34 -12.47 11.21
N HIS A 234 11.31 -11.14 11.07
CA HIS A 234 10.70 -10.28 12.07
C HIS A 234 9.21 -10.63 12.25
N GLY A 235 8.78 -10.78 13.51
CA GLY A 235 7.41 -11.19 13.82
C GLY A 235 7.07 -12.65 13.54
N ARG A 236 8.02 -13.50 13.09
CA ARG A 236 7.81 -14.92 12.78
C ARG A 236 8.55 -15.86 13.75
N LYS A 237 8.13 -17.12 13.80
CA LYS A 237 8.83 -18.21 14.48
C LYS A 237 8.73 -19.50 13.65
N ALA A 238 9.74 -20.36 13.74
CA ALA A 238 9.75 -21.64 13.04
C ALA A 238 8.56 -22.51 13.47
N ASP A 239 7.97 -23.21 12.50
CA ASP A 239 6.86 -24.15 12.71
C ASP A 239 6.84 -25.25 11.64
N GLY A 240 6.99 -26.51 12.07
CA GLY A 240 7.06 -27.63 11.12
C GLY A 240 8.09 -27.36 10.03
N SER A 241 7.69 -27.51 8.76
CA SER A 241 8.49 -27.25 7.55
C SER A 241 8.61 -25.76 7.15
N GLY A 242 8.06 -24.80 7.91
CA GLY A 242 8.06 -23.38 7.54
C GLY A 242 8.12 -22.43 8.73
N PHE A 243 7.44 -21.29 8.58
CA PHE A 243 7.35 -20.23 9.58
C PHE A 243 5.90 -19.84 9.80
N ARG A 244 5.55 -19.58 11.06
CA ARG A 244 4.26 -18.97 11.41
C ARG A 244 4.45 -17.62 12.08
N THR A 245 3.48 -16.75 11.90
CA THR A 245 3.40 -15.46 12.58
C THR A 245 3.35 -15.66 14.09
N ARG A 246 4.13 -14.87 14.83
CA ARG A 246 4.02 -14.80 16.30
C ARG A 246 2.69 -14.16 16.65
N ARG A 247 2.04 -14.66 17.69
CA ARG A 247 0.77 -14.10 18.17
C ARG A 247 0.94 -12.61 18.47
N GLY A 248 0.09 -11.78 17.85
CA GLY A 248 0.11 -10.32 18.00
C GLY A 248 1.13 -9.56 17.14
N ALA A 249 1.93 -10.24 16.30
CA ALA A 249 2.90 -9.58 15.44
C ALA A 249 2.32 -9.30 14.04
N ILE A 250 2.85 -8.25 13.38
CA ILE A 250 2.53 -7.86 12.00
C ILE A 250 3.80 -8.03 11.16
N PRO A 251 4.08 -9.23 10.64
CA PRO A 251 5.30 -9.51 9.91
C PRO A 251 5.23 -8.94 8.48
N LEU A 252 6.38 -8.72 7.84
CA LEU A 252 6.43 -8.23 6.45
C LEU A 252 5.71 -9.23 5.52
N PRO A 253 4.66 -8.84 4.79
CA PRO A 253 3.97 -9.71 3.85
C PRO A 253 4.87 -10.04 2.66
N SER A 254 4.54 -11.11 1.93
CA SER A 254 5.39 -11.61 0.85
C SER A 254 4.60 -12.14 -0.35
N HIS A 255 3.36 -11.71 -0.46
CA HIS A 255 2.42 -12.05 -1.51
C HIS A 255 1.50 -10.86 -1.78
N VAL A 256 0.82 -10.91 -2.92
CA VAL A 256 -0.18 -9.92 -3.33
C VAL A 256 -1.54 -10.59 -3.42
N VAL A 257 -2.59 -9.83 -3.14
CA VAL A 257 -3.98 -10.26 -3.35
C VAL A 257 -4.46 -9.68 -4.68
N PRO A 258 -4.85 -10.50 -5.67
CA PRO A 258 -5.34 -9.98 -6.93
C PRO A 258 -6.68 -9.25 -6.74
N GLN A 259 -6.89 -8.20 -7.52
CA GLN A 259 -8.08 -7.36 -7.45
C GLN A 259 -9.38 -8.16 -7.66
N SER A 260 -9.48 -8.89 -8.77
CA SER A 260 -10.66 -9.70 -9.12
C SER A 260 -10.53 -11.17 -8.68
N ALA A 261 -10.12 -11.42 -7.44
CA ALA A 261 -9.98 -12.78 -6.92
C ALA A 261 -11.33 -13.56 -6.95
N PRO A 262 -11.42 -14.71 -7.64
CA PRO A 262 -12.67 -15.49 -7.75
C PRO A 262 -13.14 -15.97 -6.36
N THR A 263 -14.43 -16.17 -6.12
CA THR A 263 -14.91 -16.73 -4.83
C THR A 263 -14.62 -18.23 -4.76
N SER A 264 -14.33 -18.77 -3.56
CA SER A 264 -14.11 -20.21 -3.42
C SER A 264 -15.40 -21.04 -3.54
N ASP A 265 -16.56 -20.42 -3.32
CA ASP A 265 -17.89 -21.04 -3.51
C ASP A 265 -18.36 -21.05 -4.98
N GLY A 266 -17.57 -20.48 -5.90
CA GLY A 266 -17.89 -20.42 -7.33
C GLY A 266 -18.98 -19.41 -7.70
N HIS A 267 -19.46 -18.61 -6.76
CA HIS A 267 -20.40 -17.53 -7.03
C HIS A 267 -19.85 -16.53 -8.05
N ARG A 268 -20.71 -16.14 -9.00
CA ARG A 268 -20.34 -15.21 -10.06
C ARG A 268 -20.37 -13.79 -9.53
N LEU A 269 -19.31 -13.04 -9.80
CA LEU A 269 -19.27 -11.60 -9.56
C LEU A 269 -19.78 -10.83 -10.79
N VAL A 270 -20.43 -9.70 -10.56
CA VAL A 270 -21.02 -8.84 -11.60
C VAL A 270 -20.46 -7.43 -11.54
N SER A 271 -20.56 -6.67 -12.64
CA SER A 271 -20.23 -5.24 -12.60
C SER A 271 -21.31 -4.49 -11.83
N GLY A 272 -20.88 -3.59 -10.94
CA GLY A 272 -21.76 -2.61 -10.31
C GLY A 272 -21.98 -1.36 -11.15
N ALA A 273 -21.21 -1.15 -12.21
CA ALA A 273 -21.26 0.08 -13.00
C ALA A 273 -22.33 0.02 -14.10
N PRO A 274 -22.92 1.18 -14.47
CA PRO A 274 -23.73 1.30 -15.68
C PRO A 274 -22.90 1.05 -16.95
N GLU A 275 -23.59 0.80 -18.07
CA GLU A 275 -22.94 0.57 -19.36
C GLU A 275 -22.11 1.79 -19.77
N GLY A 276 -20.83 1.57 -20.11
CA GLY A 276 -19.89 2.63 -20.49
C GLY A 276 -19.23 3.37 -19.32
N PHE A 277 -19.61 3.05 -18.07
CA PHE A 277 -19.07 3.71 -16.88
C PHE A 277 -17.96 2.93 -16.18
N GLU A 278 -17.94 1.60 -16.31
CA GLU A 278 -16.92 0.72 -15.71
C GLU A 278 -15.49 1.14 -16.06
N GLY A 279 -14.63 1.21 -15.03
CA GLY A 279 -13.18 1.37 -15.20
C GLY A 279 -12.44 0.04 -15.32
N GLU A 280 -11.27 0.03 -15.97
CA GLU A 280 -10.41 -1.17 -16.11
C GLU A 280 -10.04 -1.77 -14.75
N PHE A 281 -9.91 -0.93 -13.72
CA PHE A 281 -9.57 -1.30 -12.35
C PHE A 281 -10.77 -1.21 -11.41
N ASP A 282 -11.99 -1.41 -11.88
CA ASP A 282 -13.14 -1.56 -11.00
C ASP A 282 -13.27 -3.01 -10.51
N ASP A 283 -13.65 -3.15 -9.24
CA ASP A 283 -13.99 -4.42 -8.64
C ASP A 283 -15.37 -4.91 -9.08
N LYS A 284 -15.50 -6.23 -9.19
CA LYS A 284 -16.79 -6.89 -9.41
C LYS A 284 -17.47 -7.18 -8.07
N ILE A 285 -18.77 -6.97 -8.01
CA ILE A 285 -19.60 -7.08 -6.82
C ILE A 285 -20.21 -8.49 -6.71
N ASP A 286 -20.38 -8.96 -5.47
CA ASP A 286 -21.23 -10.10 -5.13
C ASP A 286 -22.59 -9.57 -4.67
N GLU A 287 -23.67 -9.92 -5.37
CA GLU A 287 -25.01 -9.35 -5.13
C GLU A 287 -25.57 -9.70 -3.74
N ARG A 288 -25.00 -10.68 -3.04
CA ARG A 288 -25.40 -11.06 -1.66
C ARG A 288 -24.86 -10.10 -0.60
N ILE A 289 -23.89 -9.27 -0.97
CA ILE A 289 -23.25 -8.25 -0.12
C ILE A 289 -23.19 -6.91 -0.88
N PRO A 290 -24.34 -6.33 -1.25
CA PRO A 290 -24.41 -5.30 -2.29
C PRO A 290 -24.06 -3.90 -1.80
N VAL A 291 -24.05 -3.65 -0.48
CA VAL A 291 -23.93 -2.30 0.08
C VAL A 291 -22.47 -1.88 0.19
N HIS A 292 -22.17 -0.68 -0.31
CA HIS A 292 -20.85 -0.04 -0.27
C HIS A 292 -21.00 1.44 0.12
N THR A 293 -20.09 1.98 0.94
CA THR A 293 -20.05 3.40 1.32
C THR A 293 -18.67 4.00 1.07
N ALA A 294 -18.62 5.25 0.61
CA ALA A 294 -17.39 6.01 0.39
C ALA A 294 -16.86 6.68 1.68
N THR A 295 -17.65 6.70 2.75
CA THR A 295 -17.30 7.34 4.02
C THR A 295 -15.99 6.77 4.58
N ASN A 296 -15.12 7.65 5.10
CA ASN A 296 -13.78 7.37 5.64
C ASN A 296 -12.73 6.86 4.62
N THR A 297 -13.12 6.22 3.52
CA THR A 297 -12.18 5.78 2.47
C THR A 297 -11.81 6.91 1.52
N SER A 298 -12.77 7.76 1.17
CA SER A 298 -12.56 8.93 0.28
C SER A 298 -11.65 10.00 0.90
N GLU A 299 -11.57 10.10 2.23
CA GLU A 299 -10.62 10.99 2.93
C GLU A 299 -9.16 10.60 2.73
N ALA A 300 -8.88 9.30 2.80
CA ALA A 300 -7.52 8.79 2.68
C ALA A 300 -7.07 8.65 1.22
N LEU A 301 -8.03 8.41 0.33
CA LEU A 301 -7.83 8.11 -1.09
C LEU A 301 -8.95 8.78 -1.92
N PRO A 302 -8.90 10.11 -2.09
CA PRO A 302 -9.91 10.84 -2.85
C PRO A 302 -9.85 10.44 -4.32
N GLY A 303 -10.96 9.93 -4.84
CA GLY A 303 -11.05 9.46 -6.21
C GLY A 303 -11.34 10.56 -7.24
N PRO A 304 -11.38 10.21 -8.54
CA PRO A 304 -10.95 8.92 -9.07
C PRO A 304 -9.44 8.75 -8.89
N LEU A 305 -8.96 7.53 -8.61
CA LEU A 305 -7.55 7.20 -8.39
C LEU A 305 -6.83 6.77 -9.68
N THR A 306 -5.51 6.95 -9.73
CA THR A 306 -4.72 6.47 -10.88
C THR A 306 -4.51 4.96 -10.80
N PRO A 307 -4.33 4.26 -11.94
CA PRO A 307 -4.02 2.83 -11.97
C PRO A 307 -2.90 2.39 -11.03
N LEU A 308 -1.80 3.15 -10.95
CA LEU A 308 -0.69 2.84 -10.05
C LEU A 308 -1.12 2.92 -8.58
N THR A 309 -1.90 3.95 -8.23
CA THR A 309 -2.45 4.13 -6.89
C THR A 309 -3.42 3.01 -6.53
N ILE A 310 -4.28 2.59 -7.45
CA ILE A 310 -5.21 1.47 -7.23
C ILE A 310 -4.42 0.16 -7.00
N ASP A 311 -3.45 -0.17 -7.86
CA ASP A 311 -2.61 -1.36 -7.74
C ASP A 311 -1.91 -1.43 -6.37
N LEU A 312 -1.29 -0.33 -5.94
CA LEU A 312 -0.49 -0.29 -4.71
C LEU A 312 -1.33 -0.14 -3.45
N GLN A 313 -2.23 0.85 -3.38
CA GLN A 313 -2.98 1.18 -2.17
C GLN A 313 -4.11 0.17 -1.91
N ALA A 314 -4.93 -0.15 -2.93
CA ALA A 314 -6.02 -1.12 -2.75
C ALA A 314 -5.46 -2.53 -2.48
N GLY A 315 -4.36 -2.91 -3.16
CA GLY A 315 -3.63 -4.15 -2.89
C GLY A 315 -3.10 -4.24 -1.45
N ALA A 316 -2.51 -3.15 -0.94
CA ALA A 316 -2.02 -3.07 0.43
C ALA A 316 -3.15 -3.14 1.47
N ILE A 317 -4.28 -2.47 1.23
CA ILE A 317 -5.46 -2.51 2.11
C ILE A 317 -6.03 -3.93 2.18
N ARG A 318 -6.09 -4.69 1.09
CA ARG A 318 -6.53 -6.10 1.09
C ARG A 318 -5.67 -6.99 1.98
N LEU A 319 -4.36 -6.78 1.99
CA LEU A 319 -3.44 -7.46 2.92
C LEU A 319 -3.60 -6.95 4.36
N GLY A 320 -3.96 -5.68 4.54
CA GLY A 320 -4.45 -5.12 5.80
C GLY A 320 -5.65 -5.87 6.34
N ASN A 321 -6.64 -6.08 5.48
CA ASN A 321 -7.84 -6.84 5.77
C ASN A 321 -7.49 -8.29 6.12
N GLU A 322 -6.58 -8.96 5.38
CA GLU A 322 -6.12 -10.32 5.73
C GLU A 322 -5.55 -10.42 7.15
N ALA A 323 -4.65 -9.50 7.53
CA ALA A 323 -4.08 -9.47 8.86
C ALA A 323 -5.16 -9.23 9.94
N MET A 324 -6.10 -8.32 9.66
CA MET A 324 -7.21 -8.01 10.56
C MET A 324 -8.16 -9.20 10.70
N GLY A 325 -8.58 -9.83 9.61
CA GLY A 325 -9.46 -11.01 9.60
C GLY A 325 -8.83 -12.19 10.33
N ALA A 326 -7.52 -12.42 10.16
CA ALA A 326 -6.78 -13.41 10.92
C ALA A 326 -6.74 -13.09 12.43
N MET A 327 -6.62 -11.82 12.81
CA MET A 327 -6.65 -11.37 14.21
C MET A 327 -8.01 -11.66 14.87
N ILE A 328 -9.11 -11.35 14.19
CA ILE A 328 -10.48 -11.62 14.68
C ILE A 328 -10.98 -13.05 14.38
N ALA A 329 -10.07 -13.94 13.97
CA ALA A 329 -10.32 -15.36 13.74
C ALA A 329 -11.39 -15.70 12.68
N LEU A 330 -11.47 -14.90 11.61
CA LEU A 330 -12.21 -15.28 10.41
C LEU A 330 -11.52 -16.42 9.67
N GLU A 331 -12.31 -17.33 9.11
CA GLU A 331 -11.85 -18.52 8.37
C GLU A 331 -12.76 -18.76 7.16
N GLY A 332 -12.27 -19.52 6.16
CA GLY A 332 -13.03 -19.88 4.96
C GLY A 332 -13.56 -18.69 4.15
N ILE A 333 -14.76 -18.81 3.60
CA ILE A 333 -15.37 -17.81 2.73
C ILE A 333 -15.55 -16.44 3.43
N ALA A 334 -15.75 -16.43 4.75
CA ALA A 334 -15.79 -15.20 5.55
C ALA A 334 -14.49 -14.41 5.47
N LEU A 335 -13.36 -15.08 5.67
CA LEU A 335 -12.04 -14.47 5.52
C LEU A 335 -11.81 -14.02 4.08
N GLU A 336 -12.28 -14.79 3.09
CA GLU A 336 -12.13 -14.42 1.69
C GLU A 336 -12.90 -13.15 1.30
N HIS A 337 -14.15 -13.02 1.74
CA HIS A 337 -14.94 -11.79 1.57
C HIS A 337 -14.27 -10.62 2.29
N TRP A 338 -13.84 -10.83 3.53
CA TRP A 338 -13.11 -9.81 4.29
C TRP A 338 -11.85 -9.34 3.58
N VAL A 339 -11.03 -10.26 3.07
CA VAL A 339 -9.77 -9.93 2.37
C VAL A 339 -10.02 -9.21 1.05
N SER A 340 -10.94 -9.72 0.24
CA SER A 340 -11.04 -9.32 -1.18
C SER A 340 -12.18 -8.35 -1.50
N ARG A 341 -13.14 -8.13 -0.59
CA ARG A 341 -14.40 -7.41 -0.90
C ARG A 341 -14.86 -6.43 0.17
N VAL A 342 -14.32 -6.48 1.40
CA VAL A 342 -14.67 -5.47 2.42
C VAL A 342 -14.25 -4.07 1.95
N THR A 343 -13.26 -3.99 1.07
CA THR A 343 -12.87 -2.78 0.36
C THR A 343 -12.96 -3.05 -1.13
N SER A 344 -13.57 -2.14 -1.89
CA SER A 344 -13.80 -2.28 -3.34
C SER A 344 -13.50 -0.97 -4.06
N VAL A 345 -13.08 -1.06 -5.31
CA VAL A 345 -12.88 0.08 -6.22
C VAL A 345 -14.07 0.16 -7.18
N LEU A 346 -14.80 1.27 -7.20
CA LEU A 346 -15.91 1.52 -8.13
C LEU A 346 -15.74 2.90 -8.77
N GLY A 347 -15.77 3.00 -10.10
CA GLY A 347 -15.48 4.26 -10.79
C GLY A 347 -14.13 4.87 -10.39
N HIS A 348 -13.13 4.02 -10.11
CA HIS A 348 -11.83 4.39 -9.54
C HIS A 348 -11.89 5.08 -8.15
N HIS A 349 -13.00 4.98 -7.43
CA HIS A 349 -13.16 5.44 -6.05
C HIS A 349 -13.12 4.26 -5.08
N MET A 350 -12.54 4.48 -3.90
CA MET A 350 -12.45 3.46 -2.86
C MET A 350 -13.72 3.47 -2.00
N TYR A 351 -14.33 2.31 -1.87
CA TYR A 351 -15.48 2.05 -1.02
C TYR A 351 -15.18 0.99 0.03
N ILE A 352 -15.90 1.05 1.15
CA ILE A 352 -15.95 0.00 2.16
C ILE A 352 -17.34 -0.66 2.15
N ASN A 353 -17.39 -2.00 2.28
CA ASN A 353 -18.62 -2.79 2.20
C ASN A 353 -19.15 -3.10 3.62
N PRO A 354 -20.12 -2.33 4.14
CA PRO A 354 -20.70 -2.57 5.46
C PRO A 354 -21.41 -3.91 5.58
N SER A 355 -21.93 -4.46 4.47
CA SER A 355 -22.52 -5.80 4.43
C SER A 355 -21.52 -6.86 4.90
N ILE A 356 -20.22 -6.67 4.70
CA ILE A 356 -19.24 -7.62 5.25
C ILE A 356 -18.95 -7.33 6.71
N GLY A 357 -18.72 -6.06 7.07
CA GLY A 357 -18.06 -5.77 8.33
C GLY A 357 -18.94 -5.67 9.57
N VAL A 358 -20.25 -5.45 9.41
CA VAL A 358 -21.20 -5.59 10.53
C VAL A 358 -21.14 -6.99 11.17
N PHE A 359 -20.93 -8.05 10.36
CA PHE A 359 -20.82 -9.42 10.90
C PHE A 359 -19.61 -9.65 11.81
N THR A 360 -18.60 -8.80 11.70
CA THR A 360 -17.40 -8.97 12.51
C THR A 360 -17.55 -8.43 13.93
N ALA A 361 -18.60 -7.64 14.21
CA ALA A 361 -18.92 -7.13 15.54
C ALA A 361 -18.95 -8.24 16.60
N GLU A 362 -19.57 -9.39 16.29
CA GLU A 362 -19.69 -10.53 17.21
C GLU A 362 -18.34 -11.13 17.65
N ASN A 363 -17.28 -10.91 16.86
CA ASN A 363 -15.92 -11.38 17.14
C ASN A 363 -15.01 -10.27 17.71
N MET A 364 -15.51 -9.04 17.86
CA MET A 364 -14.77 -7.88 18.33
C MET A 364 -15.16 -7.52 19.77
N PRO A 365 -14.27 -7.74 20.76
CA PRO A 365 -14.56 -7.40 22.14
C PRO A 365 -14.77 -5.88 22.32
N GLY A 366 -15.94 -5.48 22.84
CA GLY A 366 -16.26 -4.08 23.16
C GLY A 366 -16.83 -3.27 22.00
N TRP A 367 -17.17 -3.91 20.88
CA TRP A 367 -17.83 -3.29 19.74
C TRP A 367 -19.18 -3.98 19.50
N ASP A 368 -20.21 -3.20 19.19
CA ASP A 368 -21.49 -3.69 18.71
C ASP A 368 -21.77 -3.19 17.28
N GLU A 369 -22.81 -3.73 16.66
CA GLU A 369 -23.18 -3.38 15.28
C GLU A 369 -23.48 -1.87 15.13
N GLU A 370 -24.17 -1.28 16.10
CA GLU A 370 -24.55 0.14 16.06
C GLU A 370 -23.32 1.05 16.12
N SER A 371 -22.36 0.73 17.00
CA SER A 371 -21.08 1.42 17.10
C SER A 371 -20.25 1.26 15.82
N ILE A 372 -20.23 0.07 15.20
CA ILE A 372 -19.53 -0.14 13.92
C ILE A 372 -20.19 0.66 12.79
N ARG A 373 -21.52 0.64 12.68
CA ARG A 373 -22.24 1.42 11.68
C ARG A 373 -21.90 2.90 11.83
N LYS A 374 -22.03 3.45 13.04
CA LYS A 374 -21.78 4.87 13.31
C LYS A 374 -20.31 5.26 13.14
N ASP A 375 -19.39 4.56 13.79
CA ASP A 375 -18.00 4.99 13.94
C ASP A 375 -17.08 4.55 12.79
N VAL A 376 -17.46 3.51 12.02
CA VAL A 376 -16.65 2.98 10.90
C VAL A 376 -17.26 3.29 9.54
N TYR A 377 -18.59 3.26 9.40
CA TYR A 377 -19.26 3.44 8.11
C TYR A 377 -20.01 4.77 7.96
N GLY A 378 -20.13 5.54 9.05
CA GLY A 378 -20.94 6.75 9.10
C GLY A 378 -22.44 6.46 9.09
N ALA A 379 -23.27 7.48 8.88
CA ALA A 379 -24.71 7.36 8.87
C ALA A 379 -25.22 6.69 7.58
N ILE A 380 -25.06 5.37 7.45
CA ILE A 380 -25.62 4.57 6.33
C ILE A 380 -27.14 4.28 6.47
N GLY A 381 -27.79 4.85 7.49
CA GLY A 381 -29.21 4.66 7.78
C GLY A 381 -29.60 3.22 8.15
N ASP A 382 -30.92 2.96 8.18
CA ASP A 382 -31.52 1.65 8.47
C ASP A 382 -31.56 0.72 7.23
N LEU A 383 -30.57 0.83 6.33
CA LEU A 383 -30.54 0.04 5.11
C LEU A 383 -30.40 -1.46 5.40
N GLU A 384 -31.18 -2.29 4.71
CA GLU A 384 -31.04 -3.75 4.73
C GLU A 384 -29.74 -4.17 4.03
N LEU A 385 -28.76 -4.63 4.82
CA LEU A 385 -27.43 -4.99 4.31
C LEU A 385 -27.39 -6.35 3.58
N HIS A 386 -28.39 -7.21 3.78
CA HIS A 386 -28.40 -8.60 3.29
C HIS A 386 -29.74 -9.06 2.72
N PRO A 387 -30.26 -8.38 1.67
CA PRO A 387 -31.58 -8.70 1.12
C PRO A 387 -31.66 -10.12 0.52
N LEU A 388 -30.52 -10.72 0.14
CA LEU A 388 -30.44 -12.06 -0.46
C LEU A 388 -29.94 -13.14 0.52
N GLY A 389 -29.95 -12.85 1.82
CA GLY A 389 -29.48 -13.75 2.86
C GLY A 389 -27.98 -13.63 3.15
N ARG A 390 -27.53 -14.33 4.19
CA ARG A 390 -26.18 -14.20 4.74
C ARG A 390 -25.22 -15.21 4.09
N PRO A 391 -23.98 -14.81 3.75
CA PRO A 391 -22.93 -15.77 3.42
C PRO A 391 -22.65 -16.71 4.61
N PRO A 392 -22.09 -17.93 4.37
CA PRO A 392 -21.64 -18.79 5.45
C PRO A 392 -20.54 -18.10 6.26
N MET A 393 -20.86 -17.66 7.48
CA MET A 393 -19.90 -17.04 8.39
C MET A 393 -19.56 -18.02 9.51
N ALA A 394 -18.27 -18.24 9.77
CA ALA A 394 -17.83 -19.05 10.89
C ALA A 394 -18.12 -18.30 12.20
N GLY A 395 -19.19 -18.68 12.90
CA GLY A 395 -19.60 -18.12 14.18
C GLY A 395 -19.77 -19.19 15.26
N GLY A 396 -19.35 -18.90 16.48
CA GLY A 396 -19.51 -19.77 17.64
C GLY A 396 -18.61 -19.38 18.82
N ARG A 397 -19.01 -19.74 20.05
CA ARG A 397 -18.30 -19.39 21.30
C ARG A 397 -16.79 -19.65 21.28
N LEU A 398 -16.35 -20.70 20.56
CA LEU A 398 -14.94 -21.08 20.44
C LEU A 398 -14.15 -20.11 19.53
N GLY A 399 -14.78 -19.58 18.47
CA GLY A 399 -14.21 -18.56 17.58
C GLY A 399 -13.98 -17.24 18.32
N THR A 400 -15.01 -16.78 19.05
CA THR A 400 -14.93 -15.56 19.88
C THR A 400 -13.80 -15.64 20.91
N LEU A 401 -13.63 -16.78 21.61
CA LEU A 401 -12.55 -16.94 22.59
C LEU A 401 -11.15 -16.86 21.94
N ARG A 402 -10.98 -17.42 20.73
CA ARG A 402 -9.73 -17.33 19.97
C ARG A 402 -9.46 -15.89 19.52
N ALA A 403 -10.48 -15.19 19.02
CA ALA A 403 -10.41 -13.79 18.61
C ALA A 403 -9.98 -12.89 19.77
N THR A 404 -10.65 -12.97 20.93
CA THR A 404 -10.29 -12.21 22.14
C THR A 404 -8.83 -12.40 22.52
N GLY A 405 -8.35 -13.65 22.50
CA GLY A 405 -6.96 -13.95 22.78
C GLY A 405 -5.98 -13.34 21.76
N ARG A 406 -6.30 -13.36 20.46
CA ARG A 406 -5.45 -12.77 19.41
C ARG A 406 -5.45 -11.25 19.51
N VAL A 407 -6.60 -10.62 19.64
CA VAL A 407 -6.77 -9.17 19.81
C VAL A 407 -5.98 -8.65 21.01
N ALA A 408 -6.10 -9.30 22.18
CA ALA A 408 -5.35 -8.88 23.38
C ALA A 408 -3.82 -8.97 23.17
N ALA A 409 -3.35 -10.02 22.50
CA ALA A 409 -1.93 -10.17 22.20
C ALA A 409 -1.44 -9.11 21.19
N THR A 410 -2.25 -8.78 20.17
CA THR A 410 -1.96 -7.69 19.24
C THR A 410 -1.90 -6.35 19.97
N ALA A 411 -2.90 -6.03 20.81
CA ALA A 411 -2.93 -4.79 21.59
C ALA A 411 -1.66 -4.60 22.44
N LEU A 412 -1.20 -5.66 23.12
CA LEU A 412 0.03 -5.64 23.94
C LEU A 412 1.32 -5.46 23.11
N ALA A 413 1.31 -5.83 21.84
CA ALA A 413 2.47 -5.75 20.95
C ALA A 413 2.42 -4.56 19.99
N TYR A 414 1.25 -3.92 19.84
CA TYR A 414 0.97 -2.96 18.77
C TYR A 414 1.92 -1.77 18.80
N GLY A 415 2.14 -1.13 19.96
CA GLY A 415 3.01 0.03 20.03
C GLY A 415 4.46 -0.25 19.61
N ARG A 416 5.04 -1.40 20.03
CA ARG A 416 6.38 -1.81 19.56
C ARG A 416 6.40 -2.13 18.06
N THR A 417 5.30 -2.66 17.54
CA THR A 417 5.18 -3.04 16.13
C THR A 417 5.07 -1.81 15.24
N ALA A 418 4.22 -0.85 15.60
CA ALA A 418 4.07 0.42 14.91
C ALA A 418 5.38 1.21 14.90
N GLU A 419 6.07 1.27 16.04
CA GLU A 419 7.39 1.90 16.14
C GLU A 419 8.42 1.23 15.23
N HIS A 420 8.48 -0.11 15.23
CA HIS A 420 9.41 -0.83 14.37
C HIS A 420 9.14 -0.59 12.88
N ILE A 421 7.87 -0.58 12.47
CA ILE A 421 7.47 -0.31 11.08
C ILE A 421 7.83 1.13 10.70
N ASN A 422 7.54 2.10 11.57
CA ASN A 422 7.88 3.50 11.34
C ASN A 422 9.41 3.71 11.25
N ALA A 423 10.18 3.18 12.19
CA ALA A 423 11.65 3.26 12.16
C ALA A 423 12.24 2.59 10.91
N ALA A 424 11.71 1.43 10.50
CA ALA A 424 12.13 0.77 9.27
C ALA A 424 11.83 1.62 8.02
N SER A 425 10.66 2.27 7.96
CA SER A 425 10.32 3.17 6.85
C SER A 425 11.27 4.38 6.75
N HIS A 426 11.76 4.90 7.87
CA HIS A 426 12.77 5.97 7.88
C HIS A 426 14.13 5.46 7.42
N ALA A 427 14.58 4.31 7.92
CA ALA A 427 15.89 3.75 7.59
C ALA A 427 16.01 3.27 6.14
N GLU A 428 14.87 2.96 5.50
CA GLU A 428 14.81 2.40 4.14
C GLU A 428 14.33 3.42 3.10
N ALA A 429 14.00 4.65 3.51
CA ALA A 429 13.66 5.73 2.60
C ALA A 429 14.92 6.28 1.91
N LEU A 430 14.81 6.59 0.62
CA LEU A 430 15.87 7.19 -0.18
C LEU A 430 15.40 8.51 -0.76
N THR A 431 16.33 9.46 -0.93
CA THR A 431 16.06 10.70 -1.64
C THR A 431 15.96 10.46 -3.15
N ARG A 432 15.45 11.46 -3.89
CA ARG A 432 15.37 11.42 -5.35
C ARG A 432 16.75 11.19 -5.99
N GLU A 433 17.78 11.84 -5.46
CA GLU A 433 19.16 11.73 -5.91
C GLU A 433 19.68 10.30 -5.70
N GLN A 434 19.52 9.75 -4.49
CA GLN A 434 19.91 8.38 -4.18
C GLN A 434 19.18 7.34 -5.04
N ILE A 435 17.91 7.58 -5.37
CA ILE A 435 17.13 6.71 -6.27
C ILE A 435 17.68 6.77 -7.70
N SER A 436 18.06 7.95 -8.18
CA SER A 436 18.62 8.13 -9.54
C SER A 436 19.96 7.39 -9.73
N GLU A 437 20.72 7.19 -8.65
CA GLU A 437 22.00 6.46 -8.65
C GLU A 437 21.82 4.94 -8.73
N LEU A 438 20.62 4.41 -8.44
CA LEU A 438 20.36 2.98 -8.49
C LEU A 438 20.39 2.45 -9.93
N THR A 439 20.98 1.28 -10.14
CA THR A 439 20.80 0.52 -11.40
C THR A 439 19.34 0.09 -11.58
N ASP A 440 18.93 -0.26 -12.80
CA ASP A 440 17.55 -0.73 -13.07
C ASP A 440 17.17 -1.93 -12.20
N GLU A 441 18.13 -2.82 -11.94
CA GLU A 441 17.94 -4.04 -11.17
C GLU A 441 17.82 -3.75 -9.66
N GLN A 442 18.61 -2.80 -9.16
CA GLN A 442 18.47 -2.30 -7.79
C GLN A 442 17.15 -1.53 -7.60
N LEU A 443 16.77 -0.68 -8.56
CA LEU A 443 15.51 0.05 -8.54
C LEU A 443 14.31 -0.91 -8.50
N HIS A 444 14.34 -1.96 -9.33
CA HIS A 444 13.35 -3.04 -9.31
C HIS A 444 13.28 -3.71 -7.93
N ALA A 445 14.42 -4.12 -7.37
CA ALA A 445 14.49 -4.74 -6.04
C ALA A 445 13.95 -3.84 -4.92
N ARG A 446 14.27 -2.54 -4.93
CA ARG A 446 13.77 -1.58 -3.94
C ARG A 446 12.29 -1.31 -4.11
N ALA A 447 11.78 -1.22 -5.34
CA ALA A 447 10.36 -1.07 -5.60
C ALA A 447 9.52 -2.25 -5.03
N LEU A 448 10.01 -3.49 -5.17
CA LEU A 448 9.35 -4.65 -4.58
C LEU A 448 9.41 -4.64 -3.04
N LEU A 449 10.56 -4.29 -2.45
CA LEU A 449 10.69 -4.09 -1.00
C LEU A 449 9.69 -3.03 -0.49
N TRP A 450 9.64 -1.87 -1.14
CA TRP A 450 8.76 -0.79 -0.73
C TRP A 450 7.28 -1.14 -0.91
N ARG A 451 6.90 -1.92 -1.94
CA ARG A 451 5.54 -2.47 -2.02
C ARG A 451 5.23 -3.34 -0.80
N ASP A 452 6.14 -4.24 -0.41
CA ASP A 452 5.92 -5.12 0.74
C ASP A 452 5.90 -4.32 2.07
N ARG A 453 6.65 -3.21 2.16
CA ARG A 453 6.59 -2.26 3.28
C ARG A 453 5.30 -1.45 3.31
N LEU A 454 4.78 -1.03 2.15
CA LEU A 454 3.49 -0.35 2.04
C LEU A 454 2.39 -1.26 2.57
N ASN A 455 2.40 -2.53 2.14
CA ASN A 455 1.49 -3.56 2.63
C ASN A 455 1.56 -3.72 4.16
N GLN A 456 2.77 -3.78 4.73
CA GLN A 456 2.96 -3.87 6.18
C GLN A 456 2.49 -2.61 6.92
N GLY A 457 2.74 -1.42 6.36
CA GLY A 457 2.26 -0.15 6.89
C GLY A 457 0.74 -0.10 6.98
N TRP A 458 0.05 -0.49 5.90
CA TRP A 458 -1.41 -0.56 5.89
C TRP A 458 -1.99 -1.61 6.83
N GLN A 459 -1.32 -2.76 7.00
CA GLN A 459 -1.70 -3.74 8.04
C GLN A 459 -1.68 -3.11 9.44
N ALA A 460 -0.60 -2.39 9.77
CA ALA A 460 -0.50 -1.71 11.05
C ALA A 460 -1.51 -0.57 11.19
N ALA A 461 -1.66 0.28 10.16
CA ALA A 461 -2.62 1.39 10.19
C ALA A 461 -4.07 0.90 10.36
N SER A 462 -4.48 -0.15 9.63
CA SER A 462 -5.83 -0.73 9.70
C SER A 462 -6.11 -1.34 11.07
N ILE A 463 -5.16 -2.11 11.62
CA ILE A 463 -5.26 -2.63 12.99
C ILE A 463 -5.29 -1.48 14.00
N GLY A 464 -4.54 -0.41 13.74
CA GLY A 464 -4.51 0.81 14.54
C GLY A 464 -5.87 1.47 14.69
N VAL A 465 -6.70 1.50 13.64
CA VAL A 465 -8.07 2.02 13.70
C VAL A 465 -8.85 1.30 14.81
N MET A 466 -8.80 -0.02 14.81
CA MET A 466 -9.48 -0.85 15.80
C MET A 466 -8.90 -0.67 17.21
N MET A 467 -7.56 -0.60 17.34
CA MET A 467 -6.91 -0.40 18.63
C MET A 467 -7.27 0.96 19.25
N THR A 468 -7.32 2.01 18.43
CA THR A 468 -7.76 3.35 18.87
C THR A 468 -9.21 3.32 19.31
N GLY A 469 -10.13 2.79 18.49
CA GLY A 469 -11.55 2.74 18.86
C GLY A 469 -11.82 1.95 20.14
N ALA A 470 -11.18 0.78 20.29
CA ALA A 470 -11.28 -0.01 21.53
C ALA A 470 -10.70 0.71 22.76
N ALA A 471 -9.57 1.42 22.60
CA ALA A 471 -8.97 2.17 23.70
C ALA A 471 -9.83 3.37 24.12
N THR A 472 -10.44 4.07 23.14
CA THR A 472 -11.38 5.17 23.38
C THR A 472 -12.65 4.68 24.05
N ALA A 473 -13.24 3.56 23.62
CA ALA A 473 -14.42 2.99 24.25
C ALA A 473 -14.20 2.61 25.73
N ILE A 474 -12.99 2.19 26.10
CA ILE A 474 -12.61 1.91 27.50
C ILE A 474 -12.44 3.19 28.31
N HIS A 475 -12.02 4.29 27.69
CA HIS A 475 -11.78 5.55 28.37
C HIS A 475 -13.05 6.41 28.44
N LYS A 476 -13.53 6.69 29.66
CA LYS A 476 -14.65 7.59 29.89
C LYS A 476 -14.14 9.03 30.02
N GLY A 477 -14.25 9.82 28.95
CA GLY A 477 -13.90 11.25 28.93
C GLY A 477 -13.14 11.67 27.68
N GLU A 478 -12.93 12.98 27.53
CA GLU A 478 -12.05 13.51 26.49
C GLU A 478 -10.58 13.39 26.91
N VAL A 479 -9.72 13.09 25.93
CA VAL A 479 -8.27 13.04 26.12
C VAL A 479 -7.62 13.98 25.13
N LYS A 480 -7.04 15.08 25.62
CA LYS A 480 -6.22 15.97 24.81
C LYS A 480 -4.89 15.29 24.47
N ILE A 481 -4.41 15.44 23.24
CA ILE A 481 -3.13 14.88 22.79
C ILE A 481 -2.19 16.03 22.43
N ASN A 482 -0.93 15.96 22.89
CA ASN A 482 0.07 16.92 22.44
C ASN A 482 0.31 16.75 20.92
N LEU A 483 0.00 17.79 20.16
CA LEU A 483 0.16 17.86 18.70
C LEU A 483 1.58 17.53 18.21
N GLU A 484 2.62 17.83 18.99
CA GLU A 484 4.01 17.48 18.63
C GLU A 484 4.23 15.96 18.53
N ARG A 485 3.32 15.15 19.10
CA ARG A 485 3.35 13.69 19.04
C ARG A 485 2.52 13.13 17.88
N LEU A 486 1.79 13.97 17.15
CA LEU A 486 0.95 13.58 16.02
C LEU A 486 1.69 13.85 14.71
N GLU A 487 1.95 12.78 13.96
CA GLU A 487 2.68 12.86 12.69
C GLU A 487 1.95 13.72 11.66
N SER A 488 0.61 13.66 11.66
CA SER A 488 -0.23 14.43 10.75
C SER A 488 -0.35 15.92 11.11
N ALA A 489 0.02 16.35 12.33
CA ALA A 489 0.05 17.76 12.72
C ALA A 489 1.34 18.49 12.25
N ARG A 490 2.33 17.74 11.75
CA ARG A 490 3.63 18.30 11.36
C ARG A 490 3.57 19.41 10.31
N PRO A 491 2.75 19.34 9.24
CA PRO A 491 2.66 20.41 8.26
C PRO A 491 2.25 21.75 8.89
N MET A 492 1.21 21.75 9.73
CA MET A 492 0.77 22.96 10.43
C MET A 492 1.83 23.47 11.42
N LEU A 493 2.46 22.57 12.19
CA LEU A 493 3.54 22.91 13.10
C LEU A 493 4.71 23.58 12.38
N ALA A 494 5.04 23.11 11.18
CA ALA A 494 6.07 23.70 10.34
C ALA A 494 5.67 25.08 9.84
N VAL A 495 4.43 25.23 9.35
CA VAL A 495 3.89 26.53 8.93
C VAL A 495 3.94 27.54 10.07
N GLU A 496 3.54 27.17 11.29
CA GLU A 496 3.61 28.07 12.44
C GLU A 496 5.04 28.52 12.78
N ARG A 497 6.01 27.59 12.75
CA ARG A 497 7.43 27.89 13.01
C ARG A 497 8.01 28.80 11.93
N LEU A 498 7.72 28.54 10.67
CA LEU A 498 8.17 29.36 9.53
C LEU A 498 7.49 30.74 9.53
N ALA A 499 6.19 30.81 9.83
CA ALA A 499 5.44 32.05 9.97
C ALA A 499 5.98 32.92 11.12
N ALA A 500 6.44 32.31 12.21
CA ALA A 500 7.09 33.04 13.30
C ALA A 500 8.39 33.74 12.88
N LEU A 501 9.11 33.22 11.88
CA LEU A 501 10.26 33.90 11.28
C LEU A 501 9.80 35.02 10.33
N CYS A 502 8.77 34.77 9.52
CA CYS A 502 8.19 35.78 8.63
C CYS A 502 7.70 37.01 9.41
N ARG A 503 7.03 36.82 10.56
CA ARG A 503 6.56 37.92 11.43
C ARG A 503 7.68 38.83 11.94
N LYS A 504 8.92 38.37 11.99
CA LYS A 504 10.06 39.16 12.48
C LYS A 504 10.70 40.05 11.39
N ASP A 505 10.44 39.77 10.12
CA ASP A 505 11.05 40.46 8.98
C ASP A 505 10.01 40.67 7.87
N ALA A 506 9.59 41.93 7.68
CA ALA A 506 8.60 42.30 6.69
C ALA A 506 9.01 41.95 5.24
N GLY A 507 10.31 42.00 4.93
CA GLY A 507 10.80 41.63 3.61
C GLY A 507 10.83 40.12 3.40
N LEU A 508 11.10 39.34 4.45
CA LEU A 508 10.93 37.88 4.39
C LEU A 508 9.45 37.51 4.25
N HIS A 509 8.56 38.17 4.99
CA HIS A 509 7.13 37.97 4.90
C HIS A 509 6.60 38.20 3.48
N GLU A 510 6.93 39.33 2.85
CA GLU A 510 6.49 39.67 1.50
C GLU A 510 6.91 38.60 0.48
N VAL A 511 8.18 38.19 0.53
CA VAL A 511 8.72 37.18 -0.37
C VAL A 511 8.10 35.81 -0.09
N ALA A 512 7.93 35.41 1.17
CA ALA A 512 7.28 34.16 1.54
C ALA A 512 5.82 34.11 1.08
N ARG A 513 5.07 35.22 1.23
CA ARG A 513 3.69 35.35 0.76
C ARG A 513 3.57 35.18 -0.76
N SER A 514 4.59 35.55 -1.52
CA SER A 514 4.63 35.35 -2.98
C SER A 514 4.94 33.91 -3.42
N GLY A 515 5.40 33.06 -2.50
CA GLY A 515 5.82 31.69 -2.80
C GLY A 515 7.23 31.56 -3.40
N ASP A 516 7.99 32.65 -3.53
CA ASP A 516 9.37 32.60 -4.05
C ASP A 516 10.34 31.99 -3.00
N VAL A 517 10.53 30.68 -3.11
CA VAL A 517 11.38 29.89 -2.22
C VAL A 517 12.84 30.33 -2.29
N ALA A 518 13.34 30.68 -3.49
CA ALA A 518 14.74 31.03 -3.68
C ALA A 518 15.04 32.38 -3.03
N ALA A 519 14.19 33.37 -3.28
CA ALA A 519 14.32 34.69 -2.67
C ALA A 519 14.10 34.62 -1.14
N ALA A 520 13.18 33.79 -0.64
CA ALA A 520 12.99 33.62 0.81
C ALA A 520 14.25 33.06 1.49
N ARG A 521 14.92 32.10 0.84
CA ARG A 521 16.19 31.53 1.32
C ARG A 521 17.33 32.54 1.32
N GLU A 522 17.44 33.34 0.26
CA GLU A 522 18.45 34.39 0.15
C GLU A 522 18.22 35.48 1.21
N LYS A 523 16.96 35.86 1.44
CA LYS A 523 16.56 36.89 2.40
C LYS A 523 16.91 36.53 3.84
N SER A 524 16.72 35.27 4.22
CA SER A 524 16.95 34.80 5.59
C SER A 524 17.61 33.41 5.64
N PRO A 525 18.90 33.34 5.98
CA PRO A 525 19.58 32.06 6.22
C PRO A 525 18.96 31.24 7.37
N GLU A 526 18.37 31.90 8.37
CA GLU A 526 17.65 31.22 9.45
C GLU A 526 16.39 30.53 8.91
N PHE A 527 15.62 31.22 8.06
CA PHE A 527 14.47 30.66 7.39
C PHE A 527 14.85 29.52 6.46
N ALA A 528 15.92 29.67 5.67
CA ALA A 528 16.42 28.61 4.79
C ALA A 528 16.74 27.33 5.57
N LYS A 529 17.48 27.45 6.67
CA LYS A 529 17.83 26.33 7.54
C LYS A 529 16.59 25.69 8.19
N ALA A 530 15.62 26.51 8.62
CA ALA A 530 14.37 26.01 9.18
C ALA A 530 13.56 25.24 8.12
N LEU A 531 13.40 25.81 6.92
CA LEU A 531 12.70 25.16 5.81
C LEU A 531 13.35 23.83 5.42
N ASP A 532 14.67 23.77 5.33
CA ASP A 532 15.40 22.53 5.04
C ASP A 532 15.17 21.45 6.11
N ALA A 533 15.14 21.84 7.39
CA ALA A 533 14.87 20.92 8.48
C ALA A 533 13.44 20.37 8.43
N GLU A 534 12.46 21.21 8.09
CA GLU A 534 11.06 20.80 7.92
C GLU A 534 10.92 19.85 6.72
N LEU A 535 11.50 20.18 5.57
CA LEU A 535 11.46 19.35 4.36
C LEU A 535 12.16 18.01 4.56
N ALA A 536 13.28 17.97 5.28
CA ALA A 536 13.94 16.70 5.61
C ALA A 536 13.06 15.78 6.47
N THR A 537 12.18 16.37 7.29
CA THR A 537 11.34 15.65 8.25
C THR A 537 10.01 15.20 7.64
N MET A 538 9.39 16.06 6.82
CA MET A 538 8.02 15.88 6.30
C MET A 538 7.86 16.14 4.80
N GLY A 539 8.95 16.29 4.05
CA GLY A 539 8.89 16.52 2.60
C GLY A 539 8.25 15.39 1.79
N HIS A 540 8.04 14.21 2.40
CA HIS A 540 7.27 13.10 1.81
C HIS A 540 5.74 13.28 1.92
N ARG A 541 5.27 14.28 2.66
CA ARG A 541 3.84 14.63 2.81
C ARG A 541 3.43 15.69 1.80
N GLY A 542 2.13 15.84 1.57
CA GLY A 542 1.57 16.87 0.70
C GLY A 542 0.08 16.62 0.41
N PRO A 543 -0.55 17.49 -0.40
CA PRO A 543 -1.94 17.31 -0.81
C PRO A 543 -2.16 16.00 -1.57
N GLY A 544 -3.11 15.19 -1.11
CA GLY A 544 -3.40 13.85 -1.62
C GLY A 544 -2.22 12.89 -1.50
N GLU A 545 -1.50 12.90 -0.38
CA GLU A 545 -0.24 12.17 -0.14
C GLU A 545 -0.25 10.64 -0.42
N CYS A 546 -1.42 10.03 -0.64
CA CYS A 546 -1.53 8.62 -1.04
C CYS A 546 -1.81 8.38 -2.53
N GLU A 547 -2.19 9.42 -3.29
CA GLU A 547 -2.32 9.38 -4.74
C GLU A 547 -0.96 9.65 -5.37
N LEU A 548 -0.37 8.63 -5.99
CA LEU A 548 1.03 8.66 -6.43
C LEU A 548 1.32 9.67 -7.55
N ILE A 549 0.30 10.19 -8.26
CA ILE A 549 0.54 11.27 -9.23
C ILE A 549 0.76 12.63 -8.55
N ASN A 550 0.35 12.79 -7.30
CA ASN A 550 0.39 14.09 -6.63
C ASN A 550 1.82 14.45 -6.17
N PRO A 551 2.18 15.75 -6.23
CA PRO A 551 3.43 16.24 -5.68
C PRO A 551 3.42 16.26 -4.15
N THR A 552 4.60 16.18 -3.55
CA THR A 552 4.79 16.37 -2.11
C THR A 552 5.35 17.76 -1.81
N PHE A 553 5.40 18.17 -0.52
CA PHE A 553 6.09 19.39 -0.10
C PHE A 553 7.58 19.39 -0.46
N GLY A 554 8.19 18.22 -0.57
CA GLY A 554 9.55 18.07 -1.09
C GLY A 554 9.68 18.38 -2.58
N ASP A 555 8.64 18.12 -3.39
CA ASP A 555 8.61 18.53 -4.80
C ASP A 555 8.20 19.99 -4.98
N ARG A 556 7.28 20.48 -4.14
CA ARG A 556 6.71 21.83 -4.17
C ARG A 556 6.87 22.55 -2.83
N PRO A 557 8.09 22.96 -2.44
CA PRO A 557 8.34 23.67 -1.19
C PRO A 557 7.62 25.03 -1.11
N GLU A 558 7.25 25.61 -2.26
CA GLU A 558 6.49 26.86 -2.34
C GLU A 558 5.13 26.78 -1.63
N LEU A 559 4.51 25.59 -1.53
CA LEU A 559 3.25 25.41 -0.81
C LEU A 559 3.41 25.72 0.69
N LEU A 560 4.53 25.28 1.29
CA LEU A 560 4.82 25.58 2.70
C LEU A 560 5.26 27.03 2.91
N VAL A 561 6.04 27.58 1.98
CA VAL A 561 6.52 28.96 2.05
C VAL A 561 5.36 29.94 1.94
N THR A 562 4.44 29.72 0.99
CA THR A 562 3.23 30.53 0.81
C THR A 562 2.32 30.44 2.04
N ALA A 563 2.08 29.22 2.53
CA ALA A 563 1.30 29.02 3.76
C ALA A 563 1.93 29.72 4.97
N ALA A 564 3.26 29.70 5.11
CA ALA A 564 3.96 30.41 6.18
C ALA A 564 3.84 31.94 6.06
N GLY A 565 3.91 32.48 4.84
CA GLY A 565 3.67 33.90 4.57
C GLY A 565 2.25 34.32 4.98
N ARG A 566 1.23 33.58 4.51
CA ARG A 566 -0.18 33.85 4.84
C ARG A 566 -0.48 33.69 6.33
N ALA A 567 0.02 32.63 6.96
CA ALA A 567 -0.11 32.41 8.39
C ALA A 567 0.62 33.47 9.25
N ALA A 568 1.56 34.23 8.68
CA ALA A 568 2.23 35.33 9.40
C ALA A 568 1.31 36.53 9.63
N GLU A 569 0.27 36.70 8.80
CA GLU A 569 -0.73 37.77 8.90
C GLU A 569 -1.77 37.49 10.00
N MET A 570 -1.93 36.21 10.34
CA MET A 570 -2.76 35.80 11.46
C MET A 570 -2.03 36.01 12.80
N PRO A 571 -2.77 36.31 13.89
CA PRO A 571 -2.21 36.33 15.23
C PRO A 571 -1.46 35.02 15.52
N ALA A 572 -0.32 35.13 16.20
CA ALA A 572 0.44 33.95 16.58
C ALA A 572 -0.45 33.03 17.44
N PRO A 573 -0.57 31.74 17.10
CA PRO A 573 -1.47 30.83 17.82
C PRO A 573 -1.03 30.70 19.27
N HIS A 574 -1.98 30.83 20.19
CA HIS A 574 -1.74 30.54 21.61
C HIS A 574 -2.04 29.07 21.87
N ARG A 575 -1.03 28.32 22.30
CA ARG A 575 -1.16 26.90 22.60
C ARG A 575 -1.00 26.65 24.09
N GLU A 576 -2.07 26.16 24.69
CA GLU A 576 -2.00 25.66 26.06
C GLU A 576 -1.13 24.41 26.12
N SER A 577 -0.33 24.27 27.19
CA SER A 577 0.43 23.05 27.41
C SER A 577 -0.53 21.90 27.74
N VAL A 578 -0.46 20.83 26.94
CA VAL A 578 -1.24 19.62 27.20
C VAL A 578 -0.51 18.80 28.27
N ALA A 579 -1.12 18.65 29.45
CA ALA A 579 -0.58 17.82 30.51
C ALA A 579 -0.56 16.34 30.09
N GLU A 580 0.51 15.62 30.45
CA GLU A 580 0.59 14.19 30.17
C GLU A 580 -0.53 13.43 30.93
N PRO A 581 -1.22 12.49 30.25
CA PRO A 581 -2.31 11.75 30.87
C PRO A 581 -1.82 10.97 32.09
N THR A 582 -2.52 11.09 33.21
CA THR A 582 -2.14 10.43 34.48
C THR A 582 -2.78 9.06 34.64
N SER A 583 -4.02 8.88 34.17
CA SER A 583 -4.75 7.62 34.29
C SER A 583 -4.26 6.57 33.30
N ARG A 584 -4.39 5.28 33.66
CA ARG A 584 -3.97 4.16 32.78
C ARG A 584 -4.78 4.11 31.48
N THR A 585 -6.09 4.36 31.54
CA THR A 585 -6.96 4.34 30.36
C THR A 585 -6.70 5.52 29.43
N ALA A 586 -6.41 6.71 29.96
CA ALA A 586 -6.02 7.85 29.14
C ALA A 586 -4.65 7.62 28.46
N LYS A 587 -3.64 7.10 29.18
CA LYS A 587 -2.35 6.73 28.59
C LYS A 587 -2.50 5.71 27.46
N MET A 588 -3.41 4.75 27.63
CA MET A 588 -3.71 3.76 26.61
C MET A 588 -4.36 4.38 25.36
N ALA A 589 -5.35 5.27 25.53
CA ALA A 589 -5.98 5.99 24.43
C ALA A 589 -4.98 6.86 23.65
N VAL A 590 -4.19 7.69 24.33
CA VAL A 590 -3.12 8.48 23.70
C VAL A 590 -2.11 7.58 22.99
N GLY A 591 -1.66 6.52 23.66
CA GLY A 591 -0.72 5.56 23.09
C GLY A 591 -1.26 4.89 21.82
N ALA A 592 -2.53 4.50 21.79
CA ALA A 592 -3.15 3.89 20.62
C ALA A 592 -3.17 4.88 19.44
N THR A 593 -3.62 6.12 19.66
CA THR A 593 -3.65 7.17 18.63
C THR A 593 -2.24 7.49 18.09
N VAL A 594 -1.25 7.74 18.97
CA VAL A 594 0.12 8.04 18.53
C VAL A 594 0.73 6.88 17.73
N ASN A 595 0.50 5.63 18.14
CA ASN A 595 1.01 4.48 17.39
C ASN A 595 0.30 4.29 16.04
N ARG A 596 -1.00 4.60 15.95
CA ARG A 596 -1.72 4.65 14.66
C ARG A 596 -1.14 5.72 13.73
N GLU A 597 -0.84 6.91 14.25
CA GLU A 597 -0.21 7.99 13.48
C GLU A 597 1.17 7.58 12.93
N ARG A 598 2.00 6.91 13.75
CA ARG A 598 3.30 6.39 13.30
C ARG A 598 3.17 5.35 12.19
N ALA A 599 2.19 4.46 12.30
CA ALA A 599 1.89 3.49 11.25
C ALA A 599 1.43 4.19 9.96
N ARG A 600 0.63 5.25 10.07
CA ARG A 600 0.19 6.06 8.93
C ARG A 600 1.35 6.84 8.28
N ASP A 601 2.25 7.43 9.07
CA ASP A 601 3.45 8.08 8.51
C ASP A 601 4.32 7.11 7.71
N ALA A 602 4.46 5.87 8.18
CA ALA A 602 5.18 4.83 7.44
C ALA A 602 4.53 4.54 6.08
N VAL A 603 3.19 4.50 6.01
CA VAL A 603 2.45 4.34 4.75
C VAL A 603 2.77 5.47 3.77
N VAL A 604 2.71 6.72 4.23
CA VAL A 604 2.93 7.89 3.37
C VAL A 604 4.38 7.95 2.90
N ARG A 605 5.35 7.72 3.79
CA ARG A 605 6.77 7.74 3.46
C ARG A 605 7.13 6.68 2.41
N VAL A 606 6.62 5.47 2.57
CA VAL A 606 6.86 4.37 1.63
C VAL A 606 6.12 4.60 0.31
N THR A 607 4.92 5.20 0.35
CA THR A 607 4.21 5.66 -0.87
C THR A 607 5.07 6.64 -1.66
N ASN A 608 5.70 7.61 -1.00
CA ASN A 608 6.62 8.54 -1.66
C ASN A 608 7.84 7.83 -2.25
N CYS A 609 8.40 6.82 -1.58
CA CYS A 609 9.51 6.02 -2.13
C CYS A 609 9.09 5.29 -3.42
N LEU A 610 7.90 4.68 -3.44
CA LEU A 610 7.35 4.03 -4.63
C LEU A 610 7.08 5.03 -5.77
N ARG A 611 6.56 6.20 -5.44
CA ARG A 611 6.36 7.30 -6.41
C ARG A 611 7.68 7.71 -7.06
N LEU A 612 8.69 8.04 -6.26
CA LEU A 612 10.00 8.42 -6.78
C LEU A 612 10.64 7.30 -7.61
N ALA A 613 10.51 6.04 -7.19
CA ALA A 613 11.05 4.89 -7.91
C ALA A 613 10.38 4.68 -9.28
N THR A 614 9.07 4.83 -9.35
CA THR A 614 8.29 4.68 -10.59
C THR A 614 8.50 5.86 -11.53
N GLN A 615 8.63 7.09 -10.99
CA GLN A 615 9.02 8.27 -11.76
C GLN A 615 10.42 8.13 -12.36
N GLU A 616 11.40 7.68 -11.58
CA GLU A 616 12.77 7.43 -12.07
C GLU A 616 12.76 6.36 -13.17
N ARG A 617 11.99 5.29 -12.99
CA ARG A 617 11.84 4.26 -14.03
C ARG A 617 11.19 4.85 -15.29
N ALA A 618 10.17 5.68 -15.16
CA ALA A 618 9.54 6.34 -16.30
C ALA A 618 10.50 7.30 -17.00
N ALA A 619 11.30 8.09 -16.28
CA ALA A 619 12.31 8.97 -16.86
C ALA A 619 13.31 8.19 -17.76
N ARG A 620 13.76 7.02 -17.29
CA ARG A 620 14.61 6.11 -18.10
C ARG A 620 13.89 5.59 -19.35
N LEU A 621 12.60 5.28 -19.24
CA LEU A 621 11.79 4.79 -20.37
C LEU A 621 11.45 5.89 -21.38
N VAL A 622 11.27 7.14 -20.94
CA VAL A 622 11.13 8.32 -21.81
C VAL A 622 12.41 8.53 -22.61
N LYS A 623 13.58 8.44 -21.97
CA LYS A 623 14.88 8.59 -22.64
C LYS A 623 15.09 7.61 -23.79
N VAL A 624 14.53 6.40 -23.70
CA VAL A 624 14.58 5.38 -24.77
C VAL A 624 13.32 5.33 -25.63
N GLY A 625 12.45 6.34 -25.52
CA GLY A 625 11.26 6.52 -26.37
C GLY A 625 10.09 5.55 -26.10
N LYS A 626 10.14 4.77 -25.01
CA LYS A 626 9.07 3.83 -24.62
C LYS A 626 7.88 4.50 -23.92
N LEU A 627 8.10 5.62 -23.25
CA LEU A 627 7.07 6.51 -22.70
C LEU A 627 7.23 7.93 -23.26
N THR A 628 6.27 8.80 -23.01
CA THR A 628 6.27 10.18 -23.49
C THR A 628 6.66 11.14 -22.36
N GLU A 629 6.09 10.93 -21.17
CA GLU A 629 6.26 11.81 -20.00
C GLU A 629 6.51 10.99 -18.73
N ILE A 630 7.03 11.61 -17.67
CA ILE A 630 7.31 10.91 -16.40
C ILE A 630 6.00 10.51 -15.71
N GLU A 631 4.98 11.36 -15.82
CA GLU A 631 3.64 11.23 -15.29
C GLU A 631 2.88 10.02 -15.88
N ASP A 632 3.34 9.51 -17.03
CA ASP A 632 2.81 8.27 -17.62
C ASP A 632 2.95 7.07 -16.66
N SER A 633 3.91 7.11 -15.72
CA SER A 633 4.07 6.10 -14.66
C SER A 633 2.79 5.86 -13.85
N ALA A 634 2.00 6.91 -13.57
CA ALA A 634 0.80 6.81 -12.75
C ALA A 634 -0.31 5.95 -13.41
N PHE A 635 -0.25 5.78 -14.73
CA PHE A 635 -1.24 5.03 -15.52
C PHE A 635 -0.85 3.56 -15.74
N LEU A 636 0.17 3.07 -15.04
CA LEU A 636 0.69 1.70 -15.15
C LEU A 636 0.67 1.03 -13.79
N THR A 637 0.48 -0.29 -13.74
CA THR A 637 0.73 -1.05 -12.50
C THR A 637 2.23 -1.11 -12.22
N LEU A 638 2.61 -1.46 -10.98
CA LEU A 638 4.02 -1.54 -10.60
C LEU A 638 4.79 -2.52 -11.50
N ASP A 639 4.21 -3.66 -11.83
CA ASP A 639 4.90 -4.63 -12.70
C ASP A 639 5.00 -4.14 -14.15
N GLU A 640 3.98 -3.45 -14.66
CA GLU A 640 3.97 -2.95 -16.04
C GLU A 640 5.09 -1.91 -16.25
N ILE A 641 5.29 -0.99 -15.30
CA ILE A 641 6.38 0.01 -15.41
C ILE A 641 7.78 -0.63 -15.23
N LEU A 642 7.89 -1.67 -14.40
CA LEU A 642 9.15 -2.39 -14.21
C LEU A 642 9.54 -3.22 -15.44
N TRP A 643 8.58 -3.91 -16.07
CA TRP A 643 8.80 -4.80 -17.22
C TRP A 643 8.70 -4.11 -18.58
N ALA A 644 7.97 -3.00 -18.66
CA ALA A 644 7.85 -2.15 -19.85
C ALA A 644 7.48 -2.89 -21.15
N PRO A 645 6.25 -3.46 -21.23
CA PRO A 645 5.75 -4.14 -22.43
C PRO A 645 5.76 -3.22 -23.66
N ALA A 646 5.69 -3.81 -24.86
CA ALA A 646 5.79 -3.05 -26.11
C ALA A 646 4.71 -1.96 -26.28
N ASN A 647 3.51 -2.16 -25.71
CA ASN A 647 2.35 -1.30 -25.89
C ASN A 647 2.11 -0.29 -24.75
N LEU A 648 3.16 0.13 -24.02
CA LEU A 648 3.02 1.06 -22.89
C LEU A 648 2.26 2.34 -23.25
N LYS A 649 2.63 3.04 -24.33
CA LYS A 649 1.99 4.31 -24.73
C LYS A 649 0.49 4.17 -24.98
N GLU A 650 0.08 3.07 -25.61
CA GLU A 650 -1.33 2.78 -25.89
C GLU A 650 -2.12 2.55 -24.59
N ARG A 651 -1.55 1.78 -23.64
CA ARG A 651 -2.15 1.56 -22.31
C ARG A 651 -2.33 2.87 -21.55
N VAL A 652 -1.29 3.69 -21.53
CA VAL A 652 -1.30 5.00 -20.85
C VAL A 652 -2.36 5.91 -21.47
N ALA A 653 -2.39 6.04 -22.80
CA ALA A 653 -3.37 6.89 -23.49
C ALA A 653 -4.81 6.47 -23.16
N ARG A 654 -5.12 5.16 -23.20
CA ARG A 654 -6.43 4.62 -22.84
C ARG A 654 -6.81 4.95 -21.40
N ARG A 655 -5.92 4.66 -20.44
CA ARG A 655 -6.19 4.86 -19.00
C ARG A 655 -6.24 6.33 -18.60
N ARG A 656 -5.52 7.20 -19.30
CA ARG A 656 -5.63 8.66 -19.12
C ARG A 656 -6.97 9.18 -19.60
N ALA A 657 -7.44 8.74 -20.77
CA ALA A 657 -8.78 9.07 -21.27
C ALA A 657 -9.88 8.53 -20.33
N GLU A 658 -9.73 7.32 -19.80
CA GLU A 658 -10.63 6.74 -18.80
C GLU A 658 -10.68 7.58 -17.52
N ARG A 659 -9.53 7.99 -16.97
CA ARG A 659 -9.47 8.87 -15.79
C ARG A 659 -10.17 10.20 -16.02
N ILE A 660 -9.97 10.82 -17.19
CA ILE A 660 -10.65 12.09 -17.55
C ILE A 660 -12.16 11.88 -17.58
N ARG A 661 -12.64 10.79 -18.20
CA ARG A 661 -14.06 10.42 -18.22
C ARG A 661 -14.61 10.25 -16.81
N LEU A 662 -13.94 9.47 -15.96
CA LEU A 662 -14.36 9.18 -14.58
C LEU A 662 -14.34 10.41 -13.68
N LYS A 663 -13.42 11.36 -13.90
CA LYS A 663 -13.36 12.62 -13.13
C LYS A 663 -14.60 13.50 -13.36
N GLY A 664 -15.26 13.36 -14.51
CA GLY A 664 -16.50 14.08 -14.82
C GLY A 664 -17.76 13.50 -14.17
N ILE A 665 -17.63 12.42 -13.38
CA ILE A 665 -18.76 11.70 -12.79
C ILE A 665 -18.77 11.90 -11.28
N ARG A 666 -19.89 12.38 -10.74
CA ARG A 666 -20.14 12.39 -9.30
C ARG A 666 -20.57 10.98 -8.90
N MET A 667 -19.69 10.28 -8.20
CA MET A 667 -19.97 8.95 -7.67
C MET A 667 -20.85 9.05 -6.41
N PRO A 668 -21.79 8.12 -6.20
CA PRO A 668 -22.65 8.15 -5.02
C PRO A 668 -21.91 7.80 -3.74
N ASP A 669 -22.24 8.46 -2.64
CA ASP A 669 -21.68 8.18 -1.31
C ASP A 669 -22.03 6.76 -0.83
N LEU A 670 -23.21 6.28 -1.22
CA LEU A 670 -23.76 4.97 -0.85
C LEU A 670 -24.22 4.23 -2.11
N VAL A 671 -23.71 3.01 -2.30
CA VAL A 671 -24.08 2.11 -3.42
C VAL A 671 -24.79 0.90 -2.86
N ASN A 672 -25.93 0.53 -3.43
CA ASN A 672 -26.62 -0.73 -3.16
C ASN A 672 -26.75 -1.54 -4.45
N GLY A 673 -25.79 -2.43 -4.69
CA GLY A 673 -25.72 -3.24 -5.89
C GLY A 673 -25.13 -2.45 -7.06
N ARG A 674 -25.98 -1.99 -7.98
CA ARG A 674 -25.54 -1.13 -9.09
C ARG A 674 -25.53 0.33 -8.65
N TRP A 675 -24.53 1.08 -9.08
CA TRP A 675 -24.47 2.52 -8.85
C TRP A 675 -24.92 3.30 -10.09
N GLU A 676 -25.39 4.53 -9.91
CA GLU A 676 -25.67 5.48 -10.97
C GLU A 676 -24.97 6.82 -10.64
N PRO A 677 -24.55 7.61 -11.64
CA PRO A 677 -24.03 8.95 -11.39
C PRO A 677 -25.02 9.80 -10.61
N GLU A 678 -24.56 10.49 -9.57
CA GLU A 678 -25.38 11.47 -8.87
C GLU A 678 -25.47 12.78 -9.67
N GLU A 679 -26.61 13.46 -9.57
CA GLU A 679 -26.70 14.84 -10.03
C GLU A 679 -25.82 15.74 -9.16
N ILE A 680 -25.11 16.67 -9.79
CA ILE A 680 -24.38 17.71 -9.08
C ILE A 680 -25.44 18.68 -8.55
N SER A 681 -25.62 18.72 -7.23
CA SER A 681 -26.61 19.59 -6.58
C SER A 681 -26.46 21.05 -7.03
N GLY A 682 -27.60 21.74 -7.17
CA GLY A 682 -27.65 23.13 -7.62
C GLY A 682 -27.11 24.13 -6.60
N ALA A 683 -26.85 25.35 -7.06
CA ALA A 683 -26.46 26.47 -6.20
C ALA A 683 -27.55 26.75 -5.14
N ILE A 684 -27.13 27.04 -3.91
CA ILE A 684 -28.04 27.45 -2.83
C ILE A 684 -28.32 28.96 -2.91
N ALA A 685 -29.48 29.39 -2.41
CA ALA A 685 -29.89 30.79 -2.39
C ALA A 685 -29.46 31.50 -1.09
N VAL A 686 -29.34 32.82 -1.15
CA VAL A 686 -29.09 33.63 0.06
C VAL A 686 -30.17 33.37 1.11
N GLY A 687 -29.75 33.07 2.33
CA GLY A 687 -30.61 32.66 3.45
C GLY A 687 -30.73 31.15 3.63
N ASP A 688 -30.33 30.34 2.65
CA ASP A 688 -30.32 28.89 2.78
C ASP A 688 -29.21 28.42 3.74
N THR A 689 -29.50 27.33 4.45
CA THR A 689 -28.57 26.69 5.38
C THR A 689 -28.30 25.25 4.95
N LEU A 690 -27.02 24.94 4.72
CA LEU A 690 -26.52 23.58 4.62
C LEU A 690 -26.30 23.02 6.03
N THR A 691 -26.62 21.74 6.20
CA THR A 691 -26.42 21.01 7.45
C THR A 691 -25.40 19.90 7.25
N GLY A 692 -24.54 19.72 8.24
CA GLY A 692 -23.60 18.61 8.35
C GLY A 692 -23.35 18.27 9.81
N LEU A 693 -22.19 17.68 10.08
CA LEU A 693 -21.72 17.35 11.41
C LEU A 693 -20.79 18.43 11.94
N GLY A 694 -21.16 19.08 13.04
CA GLY A 694 -20.28 19.98 13.78
C GLY A 694 -19.19 19.21 14.51
N VAL A 695 -17.92 19.47 14.22
CA VAL A 695 -16.78 18.71 14.78
C VAL A 695 -15.78 19.55 15.58
N SER A 696 -15.79 20.86 15.38
CA SER A 696 -14.97 21.83 16.12
C SER A 696 -15.77 23.12 16.33
N PRO A 697 -16.03 23.51 17.59
CA PRO A 697 -16.96 24.60 17.89
C PRO A 697 -16.40 25.99 17.53
N GLY A 698 -17.32 26.91 17.28
CA GLY A 698 -17.02 28.31 16.97
C GLY A 698 -17.98 28.84 15.89
N VAL A 699 -18.25 30.14 15.93
CA VAL A 699 -19.10 30.81 14.94
C VAL A 699 -18.29 31.88 14.24
N VAL A 700 -18.17 31.78 12.92
CA VAL A 700 -17.41 32.72 12.09
C VAL A 700 -18.20 33.10 10.84
N GLU A 701 -17.96 34.30 10.34
CA GLU A 701 -18.40 34.73 9.03
C GLU A 701 -17.17 34.99 8.16
N GLY A 702 -17.19 34.53 6.92
CA GLY A 702 -16.08 34.70 6.01
C GLY A 702 -16.45 34.44 4.56
N THR A 703 -15.50 34.70 3.68
CA THR A 703 -15.63 34.49 2.23
C THR A 703 -15.34 33.04 1.91
N VAL A 704 -16.19 32.41 1.10
CA VAL A 704 -16.00 31.05 0.60
C VAL A 704 -14.84 31.04 -0.38
N LYS A 705 -13.90 30.12 -0.15
CA LYS A 705 -12.95 29.69 -1.16
C LYS A 705 -13.01 28.18 -1.32
N ARG A 706 -13.35 27.73 -2.53
CA ARG A 706 -13.40 26.31 -2.88
C ARG A 706 -11.99 25.81 -3.20
N VAL A 707 -11.64 24.68 -2.59
CA VAL A 707 -10.39 23.97 -2.84
C VAL A 707 -10.73 22.69 -3.59
N LEU A 708 -10.56 22.71 -4.91
CA LEU A 708 -10.92 21.62 -5.82
C LEU A 708 -9.71 20.93 -6.44
N THR A 709 -8.59 21.65 -6.49
CA THR A 709 -7.33 21.23 -7.08
C THR A 709 -6.18 21.50 -6.13
N LEU A 710 -5.03 20.89 -6.39
CA LEU A 710 -3.83 21.05 -5.57
C LEU A 710 -3.19 22.44 -5.69
N ASP A 711 -3.64 23.24 -6.65
CA ASP A 711 -3.17 24.60 -6.90
C ASP A 711 -4.10 25.66 -6.28
N ASP A 712 -5.26 25.25 -5.76
CA ASP A 712 -6.16 26.16 -5.05
C ASP A 712 -5.59 26.48 -3.67
N ASP A 713 -5.71 27.73 -3.28
CA ASP A 713 -5.25 28.26 -1.99
C ASP A 713 -6.27 29.29 -1.47
N ILE A 714 -6.21 29.64 -0.19
CA ILE A 714 -7.16 30.53 0.50
C ILE A 714 -6.49 31.80 1.04
N GLU A 715 -7.21 32.91 1.14
CA GLU A 715 -6.68 34.08 1.86
C GLU A 715 -6.90 33.95 3.38
N PRO A 716 -6.08 34.61 4.22
CA PRO A 716 -6.28 34.59 5.67
C PRO A 716 -7.69 35.03 6.08
N GLY A 717 -8.39 34.15 6.81
CA GLY A 717 -9.77 34.36 7.27
C GLY A 717 -10.85 33.79 6.34
N ASP A 718 -10.50 33.31 5.15
CA ASP A 718 -11.46 32.65 4.25
C ASP A 718 -12.02 31.35 4.84
N ILE A 719 -13.22 30.98 4.41
CA ILE A 719 -13.87 29.72 4.70
C ILE A 719 -13.45 28.71 3.63
N LEU A 720 -12.60 27.76 4.02
CA LEU A 720 -12.17 26.68 3.14
C LEU A 720 -13.33 25.71 2.91
N VAL A 721 -13.77 25.57 1.67
CA VAL A 721 -14.81 24.62 1.27
C VAL A 721 -14.22 23.58 0.32
N ALA A 722 -14.29 22.29 0.66
CA ALA A 722 -13.76 21.22 -0.17
C ALA A 722 -14.68 20.00 -0.18
N ALA A 723 -14.66 19.18 -1.23
CA ALA A 723 -15.38 17.90 -1.19
C ALA A 723 -14.82 17.01 -0.06
N VAL A 724 -13.49 17.02 0.07
CA VAL A 724 -12.73 16.25 1.04
C VAL A 724 -11.40 16.94 1.29
N THR A 725 -10.89 16.86 2.51
CA THR A 725 -9.57 17.40 2.88
C THR A 725 -8.68 16.30 3.42
N ASP A 726 -7.39 16.40 3.14
CA ASP A 726 -6.36 15.49 3.64
C ASP A 726 -5.23 16.25 4.35
N THR A 727 -4.19 15.52 4.79
CA THR A 727 -3.05 16.06 5.53
C THR A 727 -2.35 17.21 4.81
N GLY A 728 -2.34 17.26 3.48
CA GLY A 728 -1.68 18.33 2.75
C GLY A 728 -2.41 19.66 2.82
N HIS A 729 -3.75 19.62 2.88
CA HIS A 729 -4.58 20.82 3.03
C HIS A 729 -4.49 21.43 4.44
N THR A 730 -4.02 20.66 5.43
CA THR A 730 -3.91 21.14 6.81
C THR A 730 -3.03 22.37 6.96
N ALA A 731 -2.03 22.57 6.07
CA ALA A 731 -1.23 23.78 6.06
C ALA A 731 -2.10 25.05 5.99
N MET A 732 -3.20 25.02 5.23
CA MET A 732 -4.15 26.12 5.10
C MET A 732 -5.00 26.35 6.34
N PHE A 733 -5.22 25.32 7.18
CA PHE A 733 -6.04 25.45 8.39
C PHE A 733 -5.45 26.46 9.38
N SER A 734 -4.14 26.74 9.28
CA SER A 734 -3.45 27.70 10.15
C SER A 734 -3.88 29.16 9.92
N TYR A 735 -4.55 29.44 8.80
CA TYR A 735 -5.09 30.76 8.47
C TYR A 735 -6.51 30.73 7.90
N ALA A 736 -7.18 29.58 7.89
CA ALA A 736 -8.61 29.48 7.56
C ALA A 736 -9.47 30.07 8.68
N GLY A 737 -10.54 30.78 8.31
CA GLY A 737 -11.58 31.22 9.24
C GLY A 737 -12.45 30.05 9.73
N ALA A 738 -12.80 29.13 8.83
CA ALA A 738 -13.40 27.82 9.12
C ALA A 738 -13.14 26.82 8.00
N VAL A 739 -13.41 25.55 8.27
CA VAL A 739 -13.31 24.44 7.31
C VAL A 739 -14.68 23.79 7.13
N VAL A 740 -15.08 23.60 5.87
CA VAL A 740 -16.33 22.94 5.48
C VAL A 740 -16.03 21.83 4.48
N THR A 741 -16.47 20.59 4.77
CA THR A 741 -16.32 19.47 3.83
C THR A 741 -17.62 18.74 3.50
N ASP A 742 -17.71 18.21 2.27
CA ASP A 742 -18.87 17.41 1.84
C ASP A 742 -18.85 16.02 2.46
N ILE A 743 -17.65 15.44 2.62
CA ILE A 743 -17.44 14.11 3.18
C ILE A 743 -16.57 14.22 4.44
N GLY A 744 -16.95 13.50 5.50
CA GLY A 744 -16.09 13.27 6.65
C GLY A 744 -16.84 12.82 7.90
N GLY A 745 -16.19 12.07 8.79
CA GLY A 745 -16.74 11.68 10.11
C GLY A 745 -16.19 12.50 11.29
N ALA A 746 -16.72 12.29 12.51
CA ALA A 746 -16.20 12.91 13.74
C ALA A 746 -14.74 12.52 14.08
N ALA A 747 -14.30 11.37 13.55
CA ALA A 747 -12.95 10.84 13.66
C ALA A 747 -12.13 11.00 12.37
N SER A 748 -12.66 11.78 11.40
CA SER A 748 -11.94 12.16 10.19
C SER A 748 -10.66 12.90 10.52
N HIS A 749 -9.72 12.90 9.58
CA HIS A 749 -8.48 13.65 9.75
C HIS A 749 -8.76 15.15 9.92
N ALA A 750 -9.65 15.69 9.08
CA ALA A 750 -10.10 17.08 9.13
C ALA A 750 -10.68 17.46 10.50
N ALA A 751 -11.54 16.61 11.07
CA ALA A 751 -12.16 16.85 12.36
C ALA A 751 -11.14 16.84 13.51
N ILE A 752 -10.19 15.89 13.51
CA ILE A 752 -9.16 15.81 14.55
C ILE A 752 -8.27 17.06 14.50
N VAL A 753 -7.78 17.43 13.31
CA VAL A 753 -6.91 18.60 13.16
C VAL A 753 -7.65 19.88 13.50
N ALA A 754 -8.84 20.12 12.94
CA ALA A 754 -9.59 21.34 13.23
C ALA A 754 -9.86 21.53 14.73
N ARG A 755 -10.18 20.45 15.45
CA ARG A 755 -10.43 20.49 16.90
C ARG A 755 -9.17 20.80 17.71
N GLU A 756 -8.05 20.16 17.40
CA GLU A 756 -6.79 20.36 18.12
C GLU A 756 -6.19 21.76 17.87
N PHE A 757 -6.49 22.35 16.71
CA PHE A 757 -6.05 23.70 16.33
C PHE A 757 -7.10 24.79 16.60
N GLY A 758 -8.29 24.43 17.08
CA GLY A 758 -9.35 25.39 17.43
C GLY A 758 -9.97 26.12 16.23
N VAL A 759 -9.93 25.51 15.04
CA VAL A 759 -10.56 26.05 13.82
C VAL A 759 -12.01 25.56 13.76
N PRO A 760 -13.02 26.44 13.63
CA PRO A 760 -14.41 26.01 13.46
C PRO A 760 -14.57 25.10 12.25
N CYS A 761 -15.27 23.98 12.40
CA CYS A 761 -15.33 22.97 11.34
C CYS A 761 -16.66 22.21 11.28
N VAL A 762 -17.18 22.09 10.05
CA VAL A 762 -18.38 21.32 9.70
C VAL A 762 -18.02 20.33 8.59
N VAL A 763 -18.28 19.04 8.81
CA VAL A 763 -18.03 17.98 7.82
C VAL A 763 -19.36 17.33 7.42
N ASP A 764 -19.34 16.42 6.44
CA ASP A 764 -20.54 15.69 5.99
C ASP A 764 -21.69 16.57 5.48
N THR A 765 -21.37 17.73 4.89
CA THR A 765 -22.39 18.65 4.34
C THR A 765 -23.00 18.17 3.02
N LYS A 766 -22.46 17.08 2.45
CA LYS A 766 -22.87 16.42 1.19
C LYS A 766 -22.69 17.24 -0.08
N THR A 767 -22.96 18.53 -0.05
CA THR A 767 -23.07 19.35 -1.25
C THR A 767 -22.47 20.74 -1.11
N ALA A 768 -21.84 21.13 0.00
CA ALA A 768 -21.27 22.46 0.17
C ALA A 768 -20.25 22.81 -0.92
N SER A 769 -19.38 21.88 -1.31
CA SER A 769 -18.37 22.12 -2.35
C SER A 769 -18.96 22.30 -3.74
N THR A 770 -20.24 21.95 -3.94
CA THR A 770 -20.96 22.10 -5.21
C THR A 770 -22.05 23.18 -5.18
N GLY A 771 -22.64 23.43 -4.01
CA GLY A 771 -23.72 24.39 -3.81
C GLY A 771 -23.24 25.80 -3.47
N LEU A 772 -22.03 25.92 -2.90
CA LEU A 772 -21.37 27.20 -2.67
C LEU A 772 -20.41 27.54 -3.82
N SER A 773 -20.13 28.83 -4.01
CA SER A 773 -19.22 29.38 -5.02
C SER A 773 -18.18 30.31 -4.37
N ASP A 774 -17.02 30.43 -5.01
CA ASP A 774 -15.96 31.35 -4.57
C ASP A 774 -16.49 32.79 -4.46
N GLY A 775 -16.06 33.50 -3.41
CA GLY A 775 -16.45 34.89 -3.18
C GLY A 775 -17.76 35.08 -2.39
N GLN A 776 -18.58 34.03 -2.26
CA GLN A 776 -19.81 34.11 -1.45
C GLN A 776 -19.49 34.29 0.03
N ARG A 777 -20.37 34.95 0.79
CA ARG A 777 -20.16 35.14 2.23
C ARG A 777 -21.05 34.20 3.02
N VAL A 778 -20.47 33.42 3.93
CA VAL A 778 -21.20 32.43 4.72
C VAL A 778 -20.98 32.62 6.21
N ARG A 779 -21.96 32.19 7.01
CA ARG A 779 -21.81 31.96 8.46
C ARG A 779 -21.66 30.48 8.72
N VAL A 780 -20.57 30.10 9.36
CA VAL A 780 -20.31 28.72 9.80
C VAL A 780 -20.48 28.63 11.31
N ASP A 781 -21.33 27.71 11.77
CA ASP A 781 -21.42 27.30 13.17
C ASP A 781 -20.92 25.86 13.30
N GLY A 782 -19.67 25.73 13.76
CA GLY A 782 -19.00 24.44 13.91
C GLY A 782 -19.50 23.59 15.09
N ALA A 783 -20.32 24.15 15.98
CA ALA A 783 -20.96 23.39 17.05
C ALA A 783 -22.33 22.85 16.60
N ALA A 784 -23.13 23.69 15.92
CA ALA A 784 -24.42 23.29 15.38
C ALA A 784 -24.31 22.43 14.11
N GLY A 785 -23.18 22.49 13.41
CA GLY A 785 -22.99 21.78 12.14
C GLY A 785 -23.70 22.47 10.97
N THR A 786 -23.77 23.80 10.95
CA THR A 786 -24.55 24.54 9.95
C THR A 786 -23.71 25.57 9.20
N VAL A 787 -23.98 25.71 7.89
CA VAL A 787 -23.36 26.71 7.01
C VAL A 787 -24.47 27.49 6.31
N THR A 788 -24.61 28.78 6.61
CA THR A 788 -25.68 29.64 6.05
C THR A 788 -25.11 30.63 5.06
N LEU A 789 -25.68 30.70 3.85
CA LEU A 789 -25.31 31.70 2.85
C LEU A 789 -25.89 33.07 3.23
N LEU A 790 -25.02 34.07 3.41
CA LEU A 790 -25.40 35.42 3.84
C LEU A 790 -25.55 36.38 2.66
N THR A 791 -24.63 36.32 1.70
CA THR A 791 -24.63 37.13 0.48
C THR A 791 -24.00 36.38 -0.67
N ASP A 792 -24.40 36.71 -1.89
CA ASP A 792 -23.72 36.25 -3.11
C ASP A 792 -22.30 36.80 -3.24
N ALA A 793 -21.54 36.27 -4.19
CA ALA A 793 -20.21 36.78 -4.53
C ALA A 793 -20.31 38.21 -5.07
N GLU A 794 -19.42 39.10 -4.60
CA GLU A 794 -19.33 40.48 -5.08
C GLU A 794 -18.93 40.60 -6.56
#